data_AF-A0A946U875-F1
#
_entry.id   AF-A0A946U875-F1
#
_cell.length_a   1.000
_cell.length_b   1.000
_cell.length_c   1.000
_cell.angle_alpha   90.00
_cell.angle_beta   90.00
_cell.angle_gamma   90.00
#
_symmetry.space_group_name_H-M   'P 1'
#
loop_
_entity.id
_entity.type
_entity.pdbx_description
1 polymer ?
#
loop_
_entity_poly.entity_id
_entity_poly.type
_entity_poly.pdbx_seq_one_letter_code
_entity_poly.pdbx_strand_id
1 'polypeptide(L)'
;MIAIHYKTRAIARFGRRAFIMLWVCLATGIAAQDAPEAPEAAVRELPTERHLAAALSDASSRQDTLLTMLAVARLLDYGYGADGNRLEALATRFREERAWLDLLASRYAYLPMRGSLMDPSSWHLQLHLDSRGLSPGHNESPTGPDTLSLLQQLFDSSDERLAAAVLPEILPRVELLSTGFWSEFRFTAGSNPSFGALANSLAPDWFDPWMAAEPPAPSGGQAGESTIDEALELTAAIVEGTGQPGPPDEWRLKRLRFLLLTALPELGAGEAADAEHLLLLGGAVDGLNEGRFLAFSETLLWVASAMLFSEELPPEAPLPADPEEPLEPSPDALEETRGLPEADRQLLGTEEALADAESEAGGVADLPLDEDELQPDAPPEPYRSPLPRALSEWLPVLSDAFAGAFSEVDPRINASLATAFDVAQYLQGTSRDRRRMLDLRSGMADAVAQMVLLIPDMGFYFDQPVRNRIVGQVERCIGFVADTDESGRPTLTREQYDACLEDLVELAGEMARKAELAGDPDGPYGVEQMRRELLMTPWQRINYTLGYLHQQEAGSCEPPEDPLPNPLEWSTLATVFSWFARQSPVYFQTPENEELLRRMREQGLELTESLLLQVDCISGVGAGVNDPVVRSLADYRQALESLVAGLREAELDYRAGILKPGSDVVLHRGADQETAFRNEGLSIGPCDAASACEMTGELEATRALIGLFPDIYLIADQSGLGGVEICYDNVRWVNRRTEQVREDDTNVANYFGQLSFELVGRYRESGQLTEIFGFTFVSPSEYHYLFGAATEEILADSCPMEWVGSRIVTGLPGNAPIWVVPDRLTYLTAARSLPSRVINGNWSRNEEWRDSFITGLNVTPYLYPGDPGITTRVEQHLQALHRAEQNELYGALMRPLDGRSQTSIDSLFERLEEVNVRKSLVRGSTLLFYPGVMTGSDDIRGSILGYSGLLDRPLLRRIRESGLAVSAINEVGTARLERMQAQWDRQPENLRRSGSVASSLAHAMARINALHRMFFSRPEPPAEQPPEEGAKDSVNLPVFDNG
;
A
#
# COMPACT_ATOMS: atom_id res chain seq x y z
N MET A 1 23.14 -10.25 27.24
CA MET A 1 22.91 -11.58 27.86
C MET A 1 22.29 -12.64 26.92
N ILE A 2 21.63 -12.25 25.82
CA ILE A 2 20.92 -13.13 24.85
C ILE A 2 21.77 -14.32 24.36
N ALA A 3 22.99 -14.06 23.89
CA ALA A 3 23.85 -15.10 23.31
C ALA A 3 24.50 -16.05 24.34
N ILE A 4 24.36 -15.80 25.64
CA ILE A 4 24.79 -16.77 26.67
C ILE A 4 23.83 -17.96 26.70
N HIS A 5 22.51 -17.75 26.53
CA HIS A 5 21.55 -18.83 26.80
C HIS A 5 21.37 -19.85 25.65
N TYR A 6 21.66 -19.48 24.40
CA TYR A 6 21.70 -20.42 23.28
C TYR A 6 22.84 -21.44 23.44
N LYS A 7 24.08 -20.98 23.72
CA LYS A 7 25.19 -21.87 24.09
C LYS A 7 24.88 -22.63 25.40
N THR A 8 24.29 -21.97 26.40
CA THR A 8 24.00 -22.60 27.71
C THR A 8 22.92 -23.69 27.64
N ARG A 9 21.93 -23.67 26.73
CA ARG A 9 20.95 -24.77 26.63
C ARG A 9 21.51 -26.02 25.93
N ALA A 10 22.36 -25.84 24.91
CA ALA A 10 23.15 -26.94 24.35
C ALA A 10 24.07 -27.54 25.43
N ILE A 11 24.82 -26.69 26.15
CA ILE A 11 25.75 -27.10 27.22
C ILE A 11 25.03 -27.67 28.46
N ALA A 12 23.84 -27.19 28.84
CA ALA A 12 23.07 -27.73 29.97
C ALA A 12 22.41 -29.08 29.63
N ARG A 13 21.99 -29.29 28.36
CA ARG A 13 21.67 -30.63 27.87
C ARG A 13 22.92 -31.51 27.91
N PHE A 14 24.09 -31.02 27.49
CA PHE A 14 25.37 -31.73 27.57
C PHE A 14 25.71 -32.14 29.01
N GLY A 15 25.61 -31.23 29.98
CA GLY A 15 25.90 -31.49 31.40
C GLY A 15 24.97 -32.51 32.05
N ARG A 16 23.65 -32.41 31.85
CA ARG A 16 22.71 -33.44 32.37
C ARG A 16 22.85 -34.77 31.64
N ARG A 17 23.11 -34.78 30.33
CA ARG A 17 23.23 -36.02 29.53
C ARG A 17 24.56 -36.73 29.75
N ALA A 18 25.67 -36.00 29.92
CA ALA A 18 26.94 -36.58 30.36
C ALA A 18 26.80 -37.24 31.73
N PHE A 19 26.08 -36.62 32.67
CA PHE A 19 25.82 -37.21 33.99
C PHE A 19 24.98 -38.51 33.88
N ILE A 20 23.98 -38.55 33.00
CA ILE A 20 23.15 -39.75 32.76
C ILE A 20 23.94 -40.85 32.03
N MET A 21 24.73 -40.52 30.99
CA MET A 21 25.62 -41.50 30.34
C MET A 21 26.65 -42.07 31.31
N LEU A 22 27.26 -41.22 32.15
CA LEU A 22 28.21 -41.68 33.17
C LEU A 22 27.53 -42.62 34.17
N TRP A 23 26.30 -42.32 34.58
CA TRP A 23 25.50 -43.18 35.46
C TRP A 23 25.12 -44.52 34.80
N VAL A 24 24.71 -44.52 33.52
CA VAL A 24 24.39 -45.75 32.78
C VAL A 24 25.63 -46.62 32.57
N CYS A 25 26.78 -46.01 32.23
CA CYS A 25 28.06 -46.73 32.09
C CYS A 25 28.59 -47.26 33.44
N LEU A 26 28.28 -46.61 34.56
CA LEU A 26 28.57 -47.11 35.91
C LEU A 26 27.58 -48.18 36.39
N ALA A 27 26.34 -48.17 35.90
CA ALA A 27 25.29 -49.11 36.29
C ALA A 27 25.28 -50.41 35.47
N THR A 28 25.71 -50.38 34.21
CA THR A 28 25.68 -51.54 33.30
C THR A 28 27.09 -52.09 33.05
N GLY A 29 27.63 -52.79 34.05
CA GLY A 29 28.87 -53.56 33.92
C GLY A 29 28.70 -54.76 32.98
N ILE A 30 28.78 -54.52 31.67
CA ILE A 30 28.69 -55.55 30.62
C ILE A 30 30.08 -55.72 29.99
N ALA A 31 30.60 -56.95 30.04
CA ALA A 31 31.87 -57.30 29.43
C ALA A 31 31.75 -57.29 27.90
N ALA A 32 32.70 -56.64 27.23
CA ALA A 32 32.79 -56.64 25.78
C ALA A 32 33.23 -58.02 25.26
N GLN A 33 32.34 -58.67 24.49
CA GLN A 33 32.68 -59.75 23.55
C GLN A 33 31.76 -59.60 22.33
N ASP A 34 32.36 -59.72 21.15
CA ASP A 34 31.75 -59.61 19.81
C ASP A 34 31.09 -58.25 19.47
N ALA A 35 31.92 -57.21 19.32
CA ALA A 35 31.55 -56.00 18.60
C ALA A 35 31.77 -56.17 17.08
N PRO A 36 30.80 -55.84 16.21
CA PRO A 36 31.04 -55.74 14.77
C PRO A 36 31.95 -54.54 14.43
N GLU A 37 32.63 -54.60 13.30
CA GLU A 37 33.65 -53.62 12.91
C GLU A 37 33.09 -52.20 12.69
N ALA A 38 33.70 -51.23 13.40
CA ALA A 38 33.80 -49.79 13.13
C ALA A 38 32.59 -49.01 12.53
N PRO A 39 31.91 -48.12 13.30
CA PRO A 39 30.89 -47.21 12.77
C PRO A 39 31.44 -46.02 11.95
N GLU A 40 32.76 -45.83 11.84
CA GLU A 40 33.36 -44.68 11.13
C GLU A 40 33.08 -44.64 9.61
N ALA A 41 32.72 -45.77 8.98
CA ALA A 41 32.54 -45.81 7.53
C ALA A 41 31.28 -45.07 7.07
N ALA A 42 30.16 -45.18 7.80
CA ALA A 42 28.85 -44.69 7.36
C ALA A 42 28.74 -43.15 7.31
N VAL A 43 29.49 -42.44 8.17
CA VAL A 43 29.45 -40.96 8.27
C VAL A 43 30.26 -40.28 7.15
N ARG A 44 31.16 -41.00 6.49
CA ARG A 44 32.04 -40.44 5.45
C ARG A 44 31.34 -40.16 4.12
N GLU A 45 30.12 -40.66 3.93
CA GLU A 45 29.32 -40.48 2.72
C GLU A 45 28.37 -39.26 2.82
N LEU A 46 28.10 -38.75 4.03
CA LEU A 46 27.24 -37.58 4.23
C LEU A 46 27.99 -36.25 3.99
N PRO A 47 27.34 -35.23 3.38
CA PRO A 47 27.91 -33.89 3.20
C PRO A 47 28.46 -33.29 4.50
N THR A 48 29.53 -32.50 4.39
CA THR A 48 30.03 -31.71 5.54
C THR A 48 29.31 -30.38 5.68
N GLU A 49 29.49 -29.71 6.81
CA GLU A 49 28.98 -28.38 7.14
C GLU A 49 29.40 -27.34 6.08
N ARG A 50 30.58 -27.52 5.48
CA ARG A 50 31.09 -26.71 4.37
C ARG A 50 30.33 -26.93 3.05
N HIS A 51 29.86 -28.14 2.78
CA HIS A 51 29.02 -28.43 1.61
C HIS A 51 27.62 -27.82 1.81
N LEU A 52 27.04 -27.98 3.01
CA LEU A 52 25.78 -27.32 3.39
C LEU A 52 25.89 -25.79 3.26
N ALA A 53 26.95 -25.18 3.79
CA ALA A 53 27.18 -23.74 3.65
C ALA A 53 27.30 -23.30 2.18
N ALA A 54 27.94 -24.11 1.31
CA ALA A 54 27.98 -23.82 -0.12
C ALA A 54 26.60 -23.90 -0.79
N ALA A 55 25.78 -24.92 -0.45
CA ALA A 55 24.43 -25.12 -0.99
C ALA A 55 23.43 -24.04 -0.52
N LEU A 56 23.56 -23.57 0.72
CA LEU A 56 22.78 -22.44 1.27
C LEU A 56 23.22 -21.09 0.69
N SER A 57 24.49 -20.95 0.31
CA SER A 57 25.00 -19.70 -0.27
C SER A 57 24.63 -19.53 -1.75
N ASP A 58 24.34 -20.62 -2.45
CA ASP A 58 23.92 -20.61 -3.85
C ASP A 58 22.42 -20.33 -3.99
N ALA A 59 22.06 -19.27 -4.71
CA ALA A 59 20.67 -18.84 -4.88
C ALA A 59 19.76 -19.94 -5.48
N SER A 60 20.31 -20.82 -6.31
CA SER A 60 19.53 -21.87 -7.01
C SER A 60 19.13 -23.04 -6.10
N SER A 61 19.95 -23.40 -5.11
CA SER A 61 19.69 -24.52 -4.18
C SER A 61 19.23 -24.08 -2.78
N ARG A 62 19.41 -22.81 -2.41
CA ARG A 62 19.16 -22.30 -1.05
C ARG A 62 17.77 -22.65 -0.51
N GLN A 63 16.69 -22.42 -1.28
CA GLN A 63 15.33 -22.66 -0.80
C GLN A 63 15.09 -24.15 -0.49
N ASP A 64 15.41 -25.05 -1.42
CA ASP A 64 15.22 -26.49 -1.23
C ASP A 64 16.11 -27.05 -0.11
N THR A 65 17.34 -26.53 0.01
CA THR A 65 18.25 -26.84 1.11
C THR A 65 17.65 -26.44 2.46
N LEU A 66 16.99 -25.27 2.56
CA LEU A 66 16.33 -24.81 3.78
C LEU A 66 15.07 -25.61 4.14
N LEU A 67 14.23 -25.97 3.16
CA LEU A 67 13.08 -26.86 3.40
C LEU A 67 13.56 -28.24 3.86
N THR A 68 14.65 -28.74 3.30
CA THR A 68 15.28 -29.98 3.74
C THR A 68 15.87 -29.86 5.15
N MET A 69 16.52 -28.74 5.49
CA MET A 69 17.03 -28.49 6.85
C MET A 69 15.92 -28.33 7.90
N LEU A 70 14.73 -27.82 7.52
CA LEU A 70 13.54 -27.81 8.39
C LEU A 70 13.07 -29.24 8.71
N ALA A 71 13.01 -30.12 7.70
CA ALA A 71 12.70 -31.54 7.91
C ALA A 71 13.77 -32.26 8.74
N VAL A 72 15.06 -31.94 8.56
CA VAL A 72 16.17 -32.48 9.38
C VAL A 72 16.05 -32.01 10.84
N ALA A 73 15.80 -30.73 11.08
CA ALA A 73 15.58 -30.20 12.42
C ALA A 73 14.39 -30.88 13.12
N ARG A 74 13.33 -31.19 12.37
CA ARG A 74 12.17 -31.93 12.89
C ARG A 74 12.45 -33.41 13.15
N LEU A 75 13.21 -34.07 12.28
CA LEU A 75 13.68 -35.45 12.47
C LEU A 75 14.56 -35.59 13.71
N LEU A 76 15.34 -34.57 14.07
CA LEU A 76 16.11 -34.56 15.32
C LEU A 76 15.22 -34.58 16.58
N ASP A 77 13.97 -34.11 16.56
CA ASP A 77 13.08 -34.18 17.74
C ASP A 77 12.67 -35.62 18.07
N TYR A 78 12.38 -36.45 17.06
CA TYR A 78 11.81 -37.80 17.25
C TYR A 78 12.76 -38.96 16.88
N GLY A 79 13.76 -38.72 16.04
CA GLY A 79 14.65 -39.73 15.50
C GLY A 79 15.73 -40.23 16.48
N TYR A 80 15.98 -39.53 17.60
CA TYR A 80 16.97 -39.95 18.60
C TYR A 80 16.78 -41.38 19.13
N GLY A 81 15.54 -41.88 19.16
CA GLY A 81 15.19 -43.23 19.58
C GLY A 81 15.11 -44.26 18.45
N ALA A 82 15.70 -43.99 17.27
CA ALA A 82 15.63 -44.89 16.12
C ALA A 82 16.22 -46.28 16.42
N ASP A 83 15.39 -47.30 16.21
CA ASP A 83 15.77 -48.72 16.19
C ASP A 83 15.60 -49.30 14.77
N GLY A 84 16.16 -50.50 14.55
CA GLY A 84 16.10 -51.17 13.25
C GLY A 84 14.69 -51.51 12.76
N ASN A 85 13.71 -51.58 13.66
CA ASN A 85 12.33 -51.95 13.33
C ASN A 85 11.49 -50.73 12.88
N ARG A 86 11.94 -49.52 13.19
CA ARG A 86 11.23 -48.25 12.90
C ARG A 86 11.82 -47.46 11.73
N LEU A 87 12.92 -47.92 11.12
CA LEU A 87 13.63 -47.19 10.05
C LEU A 87 12.73 -46.76 8.89
N GLU A 88 11.93 -47.66 8.32
CA GLU A 88 11.08 -47.33 7.18
C GLU A 88 9.95 -46.36 7.56
N ALA A 89 9.42 -46.47 8.80
CA ALA A 89 8.41 -45.54 9.31
C ALA A 89 8.98 -44.13 9.53
N LEU A 90 10.21 -44.03 10.04
CA LEU A 90 10.93 -42.76 10.19
C LEU A 90 11.28 -42.14 8.83
N ALA A 91 11.72 -42.94 7.86
CA ALA A 91 11.99 -42.49 6.49
C ALA A 91 10.72 -42.02 5.78
N THR A 92 9.62 -42.76 5.93
CA THR A 92 8.30 -42.37 5.38
C THR A 92 7.84 -41.05 5.99
N ARG A 93 7.90 -40.92 7.32
CA ARG A 93 7.54 -39.67 8.02
C ARG A 93 8.39 -38.48 7.57
N PHE A 94 9.71 -38.65 7.39
CA PHE A 94 10.56 -37.56 6.87
C PHE A 94 10.12 -37.11 5.46
N ARG A 95 9.78 -38.06 4.58
CA ARG A 95 9.29 -37.76 3.23
C ARG A 95 7.93 -37.06 3.25
N GLU A 96 7.03 -37.46 4.15
CA GLU A 96 5.74 -36.79 4.39
C GLU A 96 5.94 -35.37 4.94
N GLU A 97 6.82 -35.20 5.93
CA GLU A 97 7.18 -33.89 6.51
C GLU A 97 7.87 -32.98 5.46
N ARG A 98 8.70 -33.52 4.55
CA ARG A 98 9.28 -32.75 3.44
C ARG A 98 8.24 -32.38 2.37
N ALA A 99 7.34 -33.30 2.02
CA ALA A 99 6.26 -33.03 1.05
C ALA A 99 5.23 -32.02 1.59
N TRP A 100 4.98 -32.03 2.91
CA TRP A 100 4.20 -31.00 3.60
C TRP A 100 4.83 -29.61 3.41
N LEU A 101 6.16 -29.48 3.57
CA LEU A 101 6.85 -28.22 3.33
C LEU A 101 6.76 -27.74 1.87
N ASP A 102 6.76 -28.64 0.89
CA ASP A 102 6.50 -28.26 -0.52
C ASP A 102 5.06 -27.78 -0.73
N LEU A 103 4.08 -28.42 -0.10
CA LEU A 103 2.68 -27.98 -0.12
C LEU A 103 2.55 -26.56 0.45
N LEU A 104 3.14 -26.30 1.62
CA LEU A 104 3.15 -24.96 2.23
C LEU A 104 3.86 -23.93 1.34
N ALA A 105 5.03 -24.28 0.78
CA ALA A 105 5.78 -23.42 -0.13
C ALA A 105 4.99 -23.07 -1.40
N SER A 106 4.18 -24.01 -1.92
CA SER A 106 3.34 -23.82 -3.11
C SER A 106 2.23 -22.77 -2.93
N ARG A 107 1.97 -22.30 -1.70
CA ARG A 107 1.01 -21.22 -1.42
C ARG A 107 1.58 -19.83 -1.74
N TYR A 108 2.86 -19.72 -2.09
CA TYR A 108 3.54 -18.46 -2.38
C TYR A 108 3.92 -18.37 -3.86
N ALA A 109 3.66 -17.22 -4.50
CA ALA A 109 4.16 -16.95 -5.87
C ALA A 109 5.70 -16.94 -5.91
N TYR A 110 6.30 -16.46 -4.82
CA TYR A 110 7.72 -16.56 -4.48
C TYR A 110 7.80 -16.73 -2.97
N LEU A 111 8.43 -17.79 -2.46
CA LEU A 111 8.54 -18.04 -1.02
C LEU A 111 9.51 -17.01 -0.39
N PRO A 112 9.01 -16.04 0.39
CA PRO A 112 9.83 -14.92 0.78
C PRO A 112 10.60 -15.26 2.07
N MET A 113 11.92 -15.06 2.04
CA MET A 113 12.76 -15.07 3.24
C MET A 113 12.60 -13.72 3.95
N ARG A 114 12.05 -13.67 5.16
CA ARG A 114 11.83 -12.42 5.90
C ARG A 114 12.19 -12.58 7.39
N GLY A 115 12.40 -11.45 8.07
CA GLY A 115 12.49 -11.45 9.54
C GLY A 115 11.21 -11.97 10.22
N SER A 116 11.12 -11.85 11.53
CA SER A 116 9.79 -11.97 12.15
C SER A 116 8.90 -10.86 11.61
N LEU A 117 7.71 -11.24 11.14
CA LEU A 117 6.60 -10.32 10.90
C LEU A 117 6.23 -9.70 12.25
N MET A 118 6.90 -8.61 12.57
CA MET A 118 6.90 -7.95 13.88
C MET A 118 5.48 -7.82 14.41
N ASP A 119 5.25 -8.23 15.66
CA ASP A 119 3.92 -8.53 16.14
C ASP A 119 3.32 -7.38 16.97
N PRO A 120 2.31 -6.65 16.45
CA PRO A 120 1.62 -5.61 17.22
C PRO A 120 1.11 -6.05 18.60
N SER A 121 0.65 -7.30 18.76
CA SER A 121 0.17 -7.81 20.04
C SER A 121 1.30 -7.92 21.08
N SER A 122 2.48 -8.37 20.65
CA SER A 122 3.67 -8.43 21.52
C SER A 122 4.29 -7.06 21.75
N TRP A 123 4.25 -6.15 20.77
CA TRP A 123 4.65 -4.75 20.97
C TRP A 123 3.73 -4.04 21.98
N HIS A 124 2.42 -4.24 21.90
CA HIS A 124 1.46 -3.71 22.88
C HIS A 124 1.79 -4.20 24.30
N LEU A 125 2.05 -5.51 24.48
CA LEU A 125 2.51 -6.08 25.74
C LEU A 125 3.84 -5.45 26.20
N GLN A 126 4.85 -5.37 25.32
CA GLN A 126 6.17 -4.81 25.65
C GLN A 126 6.08 -3.37 26.15
N LEU A 127 5.27 -2.50 25.54
CA LEU A 127 5.09 -1.12 25.99
C LEU A 127 4.46 -1.04 27.38
N HIS A 128 3.50 -1.92 27.69
CA HIS A 128 2.91 -2.01 29.04
C HIS A 128 3.92 -2.54 30.07
N LEU A 129 4.73 -3.53 29.71
CA LEU A 129 5.78 -4.07 30.59
C LEU A 129 6.90 -3.06 30.84
N ASP A 130 7.31 -2.29 29.82
CA ASP A 130 8.30 -1.24 29.94
C ASP A 130 7.85 -0.14 30.93
N SER A 131 6.55 0.20 30.95
CA SER A 131 5.97 1.13 31.94
C SER A 131 6.12 0.68 33.41
N ARG A 132 6.33 -0.62 33.64
CA ARG A 132 6.54 -1.24 34.96
C ARG A 132 7.97 -1.75 35.17
N GLY A 133 8.87 -1.55 34.21
CA GLY A 133 10.24 -2.09 34.26
C GLY A 133 10.32 -3.62 34.16
N LEU A 134 9.29 -4.27 33.62
CA LEU A 134 9.22 -5.73 33.42
C LEU A 134 9.73 -6.13 32.02
N SER A 135 9.94 -7.43 31.81
CA SER A 135 10.34 -7.99 30.51
C SER A 135 9.34 -9.07 30.04
N PRO A 136 9.00 -9.15 28.74
CA PRO A 136 8.17 -10.24 28.22
C PRO A 136 8.89 -11.59 28.20
N GLY A 137 10.23 -11.58 28.22
CA GLY A 137 11.02 -12.77 27.93
C GLY A 137 10.99 -13.16 26.45
N HIS A 138 11.62 -14.28 26.11
CA HIS A 138 11.92 -14.61 24.71
C HIS A 138 10.71 -15.18 23.94
N ASN A 139 9.78 -15.87 24.61
CA ASN A 139 8.66 -16.56 23.96
C ASN A 139 7.51 -15.59 23.60
N GLU A 140 7.46 -14.45 24.30
CA GLU A 140 6.46 -13.39 24.16
C GLU A 140 7.11 -12.12 23.55
N SER A 141 8.23 -12.31 22.83
CA SER A 141 9.02 -11.22 22.27
C SER A 141 8.27 -10.48 21.15
N PRO A 142 8.43 -9.15 21.05
CA PRO A 142 8.03 -8.38 19.87
C PRO A 142 8.69 -8.83 18.56
N THR A 143 9.81 -9.55 18.66
CA THR A 143 10.55 -10.17 17.54
C THR A 143 10.05 -11.58 17.18
N GLY A 144 8.82 -11.92 17.57
CA GLY A 144 8.14 -13.19 17.29
C GLY A 144 8.38 -14.26 18.36
N PRO A 145 7.63 -15.38 18.32
CA PRO A 145 7.86 -16.54 19.19
C PRO A 145 9.26 -17.15 19.04
N ASP A 146 9.65 -18.00 19.99
CA ASP A 146 10.92 -18.72 19.89
C ASP A 146 10.91 -19.75 18.75
N THR A 147 12.10 -20.04 18.19
CA THR A 147 12.24 -20.91 17.02
C THR A 147 11.69 -22.32 17.21
N LEU A 148 11.70 -22.87 18.43
CA LEU A 148 11.12 -24.20 18.70
C LEU A 148 9.60 -24.16 18.69
N SER A 149 8.99 -23.13 19.28
CA SER A 149 7.53 -22.90 19.19
C SER A 149 7.07 -22.75 17.74
N LEU A 150 7.84 -22.03 16.91
CA LEU A 150 7.57 -21.89 15.47
C LEU A 150 7.76 -23.23 14.71
N LEU A 151 8.84 -23.98 14.96
CA LEU A 151 9.06 -25.30 14.34
C LEU A 151 7.89 -26.25 14.63
N GLN A 152 7.42 -26.26 15.87
CA GLN A 152 6.29 -27.08 16.27
C GLN A 152 4.96 -26.63 15.65
N GLN A 153 4.79 -25.33 15.36
CA GLN A 153 3.59 -24.82 14.66
C GLN A 153 3.65 -25.10 13.15
N LEU A 154 4.83 -25.09 12.54
CA LEU A 154 5.03 -25.40 11.12
C LEU A 154 4.67 -26.86 10.78
N PHE A 155 4.99 -27.79 11.67
CA PHE A 155 4.67 -29.21 11.50
C PHE A 155 3.36 -29.63 12.20
N ASP A 156 2.53 -28.67 12.60
CA ASP A 156 1.17 -28.93 13.07
C ASP A 156 0.22 -28.97 11.85
N SER A 157 -0.07 -30.16 11.36
CA SER A 157 -0.92 -30.36 10.17
C SER A 157 -2.42 -30.16 10.43
N SER A 158 -2.82 -29.64 11.61
CA SER A 158 -4.23 -29.36 11.92
C SER A 158 -4.77 -28.10 11.23
N ASP A 159 -3.92 -27.11 10.92
CA ASP A 159 -4.26 -25.99 10.03
C ASP A 159 -3.06 -25.62 9.13
N GLU A 160 -3.18 -25.94 7.84
CA GLU A 160 -2.21 -25.63 6.78
C GLU A 160 -1.85 -24.14 6.71
N ARG A 161 -2.78 -23.23 7.01
CA ARG A 161 -2.56 -21.79 6.86
C ARG A 161 -1.83 -21.20 8.05
N LEU A 162 -2.03 -21.75 9.25
CA LEU A 162 -1.21 -21.41 10.42
C LEU A 162 0.23 -21.88 10.22
N ALA A 163 0.42 -23.11 9.72
CA ALA A 163 1.73 -23.62 9.35
C ALA A 163 2.40 -22.80 8.25
N ALA A 164 1.66 -22.47 7.17
CA ALA A 164 2.14 -21.62 6.09
C ALA A 164 2.58 -20.25 6.59
N ALA A 165 1.76 -19.58 7.40
CA ALA A 165 2.05 -18.23 7.91
C ALA A 165 3.40 -18.13 8.67
N VAL A 166 3.87 -19.23 9.27
CA VAL A 166 5.14 -19.32 9.99
C VAL A 166 6.34 -19.62 9.06
N LEU A 167 6.12 -20.23 7.88
CA LEU A 167 7.19 -20.67 6.99
C LEU A 167 8.13 -19.53 6.51
N PRO A 168 7.65 -18.34 6.09
CA PRO A 168 8.54 -17.23 5.68
C PRO A 168 9.54 -16.76 6.74
N GLU A 169 9.13 -16.78 8.01
CA GLU A 169 9.90 -16.30 9.16
C GLU A 169 10.89 -17.35 9.69
N ILE A 170 10.52 -18.63 9.60
CA ILE A 170 11.33 -19.71 10.19
C ILE A 170 12.51 -20.11 9.31
N LEU A 171 12.42 -19.92 7.99
CA LEU A 171 13.50 -20.21 7.04
C LEU A 171 14.81 -19.48 7.38
N PRO A 172 14.85 -18.14 7.57
CA PRO A 172 16.09 -17.47 7.98
C PRO A 172 16.57 -17.89 9.36
N ARG A 173 15.67 -18.13 10.33
CA ARG A 173 16.07 -18.66 11.66
C ARG A 173 16.76 -20.02 11.56
N VAL A 174 16.32 -20.88 10.63
CA VAL A 174 16.93 -22.19 10.37
C VAL A 174 18.18 -22.08 9.50
N GLU A 175 18.30 -21.09 8.62
CA GLU A 175 19.54 -20.78 7.91
C GLU A 175 20.68 -20.49 8.91
N LEU A 176 20.42 -19.67 9.92
CA LEU A 176 21.37 -19.33 10.99
C LEU A 176 21.76 -20.54 11.86
N LEU A 177 20.82 -21.43 12.15
CA LEU A 177 21.04 -22.63 12.97
C LEU A 177 21.49 -23.86 12.15
N SER A 178 21.56 -23.75 10.83
CA SER A 178 21.67 -24.87 9.89
C SER A 178 22.91 -25.73 10.13
N THR A 179 24.09 -25.12 10.26
CA THR A 179 25.36 -25.83 10.50
C THR A 179 25.39 -26.51 11.87
N GLY A 180 24.72 -25.93 12.87
CA GLY A 180 24.52 -26.53 14.19
C GLY A 180 23.65 -27.80 14.13
N PHE A 181 22.46 -27.69 13.52
CA PHE A 181 21.57 -28.84 13.33
C PHE A 181 22.21 -29.94 12.48
N TRP A 182 22.96 -29.58 11.44
CA TRP A 182 23.64 -30.56 10.59
C TRP A 182 24.78 -31.29 11.31
N SER A 183 25.55 -30.59 12.13
CA SER A 183 26.55 -31.20 13.01
C SER A 183 25.91 -32.17 14.02
N GLU A 184 24.79 -31.79 14.64
CA GLU A 184 24.01 -32.65 15.55
C GLU A 184 23.44 -33.90 14.82
N PHE A 185 22.96 -33.74 13.59
CA PHE A 185 22.50 -34.83 12.72
C PHE A 185 23.62 -35.81 12.36
N ARG A 186 24.77 -35.33 11.89
CA ARG A 186 25.93 -36.17 11.55
C ARG A 186 26.51 -36.88 12.77
N PHE A 187 26.58 -36.20 13.91
CA PHE A 187 27.00 -36.81 15.18
C PHE A 187 26.06 -37.96 15.59
N THR A 188 24.74 -37.75 15.43
CA THR A 188 23.73 -38.77 15.74
C THR A 188 23.81 -39.96 14.78
N ALA A 189 24.00 -39.71 13.48
CA ALA A 189 24.22 -40.75 12.47
C ALA A 189 25.48 -41.59 12.70
N GLY A 190 26.57 -40.98 13.19
CA GLY A 190 27.78 -41.71 13.59
C GLY A 190 27.66 -42.48 14.90
N SER A 191 26.79 -42.02 15.81
CA SER A 191 26.64 -42.59 17.15
C SER A 191 25.58 -43.71 17.23
N ASN A 192 24.59 -43.70 16.34
CA ASN A 192 23.53 -44.73 16.26
C ASN A 192 23.50 -45.36 14.86
N PRO A 193 23.92 -46.64 14.69
CA PRO A 193 23.91 -47.31 13.38
C PRO A 193 22.54 -47.37 12.69
N SER A 194 21.45 -47.41 13.47
CA SER A 194 20.09 -47.37 12.93
C SER A 194 19.80 -46.00 12.31
N PHE A 195 20.15 -44.92 13.01
CA PHE A 195 20.00 -43.55 12.50
C PHE A 195 20.95 -43.28 11.32
N GLY A 196 22.16 -43.85 11.32
CA GLY A 196 23.07 -43.80 10.16
C GLY A 196 22.49 -44.50 8.92
N ALA A 197 21.85 -45.66 9.08
CA ALA A 197 21.15 -46.33 7.99
C ALA A 197 19.95 -45.53 7.46
N LEU A 198 19.21 -44.84 8.34
CA LEU A 198 18.16 -43.89 7.97
C LEU A 198 18.73 -42.69 7.20
N ALA A 199 19.81 -42.07 7.68
CA ALA A 199 20.43 -40.93 7.00
C ALA A 199 20.90 -41.31 5.59
N ASN A 200 21.53 -42.47 5.44
CA ASN A 200 22.02 -42.94 4.13
C ASN A 200 20.88 -43.37 3.19
N SER A 201 19.70 -43.74 3.69
CA SER A 201 18.52 -44.02 2.84
C SER A 201 17.80 -42.76 2.35
N LEU A 202 18.09 -41.60 2.95
CA LEU A 202 17.61 -40.28 2.54
C LEU A 202 18.65 -39.49 1.71
N ALA A 203 19.93 -39.86 1.77
CA ALA A 203 21.01 -39.11 1.14
C ALA A 203 20.86 -38.88 -0.38
N PRO A 204 20.51 -39.88 -1.23
CA PRO A 204 20.49 -39.71 -2.68
C PRO A 204 19.52 -38.64 -3.19
N ASP A 205 18.39 -38.47 -2.50
CA ASP A 205 17.31 -37.57 -2.90
C ASP A 205 17.47 -36.17 -2.28
N TRP A 206 18.03 -36.06 -1.07
CA TRP A 206 18.00 -34.82 -0.27
C TRP A 206 19.35 -34.27 0.21
N PHE A 207 20.43 -35.06 0.27
CA PHE A 207 21.73 -34.62 0.81
C PHE A 207 22.85 -34.63 -0.24
N ASP A 208 22.89 -35.63 -1.12
CA ASP A 208 23.86 -35.75 -2.22
C ASP A 208 23.92 -34.51 -3.13
N PRO A 209 22.80 -33.81 -3.45
CA PRO A 209 22.85 -32.56 -4.21
C PRO A 209 23.75 -31.48 -3.60
N TRP A 210 23.93 -31.45 -2.27
CA TRP A 210 24.79 -30.46 -1.60
C TRP A 210 26.27 -30.68 -1.87
N MET A 211 26.69 -31.90 -2.23
CA MET A 211 28.09 -32.17 -2.63
C MET A 211 28.45 -31.57 -3.99
N ALA A 212 27.46 -31.23 -4.82
CA ALA A 212 27.67 -30.52 -6.08
C ALA A 212 27.81 -29.00 -5.92
N ALA A 213 27.53 -28.43 -4.73
CA ALA A 213 27.58 -27.00 -4.51
C ALA A 213 29.03 -26.49 -4.41
N GLU A 214 29.48 -25.73 -5.41
CA GLU A 214 30.84 -25.18 -5.43
C GLU A 214 30.98 -24.01 -4.41
N PRO A 215 31.97 -24.08 -3.48
CA PRO A 215 32.25 -22.98 -2.56
C PRO A 215 32.92 -21.81 -3.32
N PRO A 216 32.68 -20.55 -2.92
CA PRO A 216 33.27 -19.39 -3.58
C PRO A 216 34.79 -19.40 -3.45
N ALA A 217 35.49 -18.99 -4.52
CA ALA A 217 36.94 -18.88 -4.55
C ALA A 217 37.48 -18.06 -3.36
N PRO A 218 38.57 -18.50 -2.69
CA PRO A 218 39.06 -17.84 -1.48
C PRO A 218 39.45 -16.39 -1.73
N SER A 219 39.02 -15.49 -0.85
CA SER A 219 39.52 -14.11 -0.81
C SER A 219 41.01 -14.12 -0.43
N GLY A 220 41.77 -13.19 -1.00
CA GLY A 220 43.18 -12.96 -0.64
C GLY A 220 43.34 -12.18 0.67
N GLY A 221 42.45 -12.39 1.64
CA GLY A 221 42.38 -11.66 2.90
C GLY A 221 43.66 -11.78 3.72
N GLN A 222 43.94 -10.77 4.55
CA GLN A 222 45.14 -10.76 5.37
C GLN A 222 44.93 -11.68 6.58
N ALA A 223 45.93 -12.52 6.89
CA ALA A 223 45.85 -13.43 8.02
C ALA A 223 45.82 -12.64 9.35
N GLY A 224 44.66 -12.62 10.01
CA GLY A 224 44.43 -11.90 11.27
C GLY A 224 43.25 -10.91 11.27
N GLU A 225 42.57 -10.75 10.15
CA GLU A 225 41.38 -9.88 10.01
C GLU A 225 40.12 -10.54 10.63
N SER A 226 39.21 -9.74 11.20
CA SER A 226 37.97 -10.24 11.80
C SER A 226 36.97 -10.70 10.73
N THR A 227 36.35 -11.85 10.93
CA THR A 227 35.26 -12.34 10.04
C THR A 227 34.11 -11.32 9.92
N ILE A 228 33.82 -10.59 11.00
CA ILE A 228 32.76 -9.57 11.00
C ILE A 228 33.16 -8.36 10.16
N ASP A 229 34.44 -7.99 10.16
CA ASP A 229 34.95 -6.88 9.33
C ASP A 229 34.95 -7.26 7.83
N GLU A 230 35.41 -8.46 7.45
CA GLU A 230 35.30 -8.94 6.05
C GLU A 230 33.82 -9.01 5.60
N ALA A 231 32.90 -9.45 6.48
CA ALA A 231 31.47 -9.48 6.20
C ALA A 231 30.84 -8.08 6.07
N LEU A 232 31.30 -7.10 6.86
CA LEU A 232 30.90 -5.70 6.75
C LEU A 232 31.37 -5.09 5.43
N GLU A 233 32.62 -5.32 5.02
CA GLU A 233 33.13 -4.84 3.73
C GLU A 233 32.36 -5.44 2.55
N LEU A 234 32.08 -6.75 2.59
CA LEU A 234 31.25 -7.41 1.57
C LEU A 234 29.83 -6.82 1.53
N THR A 235 29.21 -6.57 2.68
CA THR A 235 27.85 -5.98 2.75
C THR A 235 27.85 -4.52 2.26
N ALA A 236 28.86 -3.73 2.63
CA ALA A 236 29.01 -2.35 2.14
C ALA A 236 29.19 -2.32 0.61
N ALA A 237 29.98 -3.23 0.04
CA ALA A 237 30.14 -3.34 -1.40
C ALA A 237 28.84 -3.75 -2.14
N ILE A 238 27.96 -4.51 -1.49
CA ILE A 238 26.61 -4.80 -2.01
C ILE A 238 25.74 -3.53 -1.94
N VAL A 239 25.72 -2.81 -0.80
CA VAL A 239 25.01 -1.52 -0.64
C VAL A 239 25.42 -0.51 -1.72
N GLU A 240 26.71 -0.29 -1.92
CA GLU A 240 27.24 0.59 -2.98
C GLU A 240 26.82 0.16 -4.40
N GLY A 241 26.69 -1.15 -4.62
CA GLY A 241 26.19 -1.72 -5.88
C GLY A 241 24.70 -1.46 -6.13
N THR A 242 23.87 -1.53 -5.08
CA THR A 242 22.39 -1.42 -5.20
C THR A 242 21.88 -0.06 -5.68
N GLY A 243 22.72 0.99 -5.65
CA GLY A 243 22.39 2.29 -6.25
C GLY A 243 22.60 2.37 -7.77
N GLN A 244 23.12 1.31 -8.42
CA GLN A 244 23.49 1.33 -9.84
C GLN A 244 22.57 0.44 -10.70
N PRO A 245 22.24 0.85 -11.94
CA PRO A 245 21.43 0.03 -12.83
C PRO A 245 22.21 -1.23 -13.28
N GLY A 246 21.92 -2.37 -12.66
CA GLY A 246 22.56 -3.66 -12.94
C GLY A 246 21.79 -4.83 -12.31
N PRO A 247 22.18 -6.08 -12.60
CA PRO A 247 21.66 -7.25 -11.90
C PRO A 247 22.19 -7.32 -10.44
N PRO A 248 21.54 -8.10 -9.57
CA PRO A 248 22.05 -8.40 -8.22
C PRO A 248 23.47 -8.95 -8.22
N ASP A 249 24.25 -8.70 -7.14
CA ASP A 249 25.62 -9.22 -7.04
C ASP A 249 25.61 -10.60 -6.36
N GLU A 250 25.09 -11.57 -7.11
CA GLU A 250 24.98 -12.97 -6.68
C GLU A 250 26.33 -13.54 -6.19
N TRP A 251 27.46 -13.06 -6.75
CA TRP A 251 28.78 -13.53 -6.36
C TRP A 251 29.21 -13.00 -4.99
N ARG A 252 29.09 -11.68 -4.74
CA ARG A 252 29.37 -11.10 -3.42
C ARG A 252 28.42 -11.64 -2.36
N LEU A 253 27.14 -11.82 -2.69
CA LEU A 253 26.17 -12.40 -1.77
C LEU A 253 26.48 -13.88 -1.45
N LYS A 254 26.84 -14.69 -2.44
CA LYS A 254 27.31 -16.08 -2.23
C LYS A 254 28.59 -16.11 -1.39
N ARG A 255 29.51 -15.15 -1.57
CA ARG A 255 30.73 -14.98 -0.75
C ARG A 255 30.38 -14.67 0.71
N LEU A 256 29.52 -13.69 0.95
CA LEU A 256 29.07 -13.25 2.27
C LEU A 256 28.37 -14.38 3.04
N ARG A 257 27.39 -15.04 2.40
CA ARG A 257 26.68 -16.18 3.03
C ARG A 257 27.64 -17.30 3.43
N PHE A 258 28.56 -17.67 2.53
CA PHE A 258 29.48 -18.77 2.78
C PHE A 258 30.46 -18.46 3.92
N LEU A 259 30.98 -17.23 3.95
CA LEU A 259 31.86 -16.75 5.01
C LEU A 259 31.17 -16.84 6.39
N LEU A 260 29.97 -16.26 6.50
CA LEU A 260 29.23 -16.22 7.75
C LEU A 260 28.79 -17.62 8.21
N LEU A 261 28.17 -18.41 7.32
CA LEU A 261 27.69 -19.77 7.65
C LEU A 261 28.80 -20.72 8.09
N THR A 262 30.01 -20.58 7.55
CA THR A 262 31.16 -21.42 7.96
C THR A 262 31.80 -20.95 9.26
N ALA A 263 31.76 -19.65 9.58
CA ALA A 263 32.34 -19.11 10.81
C ALA A 263 31.42 -19.20 12.04
N LEU A 264 30.10 -19.10 11.87
CA LEU A 264 29.09 -19.08 12.95
C LEU A 264 29.33 -20.06 14.12
N PRO A 265 29.74 -21.34 13.91
CA PRO A 265 30.00 -22.28 15.00
C PRO A 265 31.16 -21.89 15.94
N GLU A 266 32.12 -21.12 15.44
CA GLU A 266 33.37 -20.76 16.13
C GLU A 266 33.30 -19.37 16.81
N LEU A 267 32.37 -18.51 16.38
CA LEU A 267 32.26 -17.12 16.83
C LEU A 267 31.90 -16.96 18.32
N GLY A 268 32.32 -15.81 18.86
CA GLY A 268 31.92 -15.29 20.16
C GLY A 268 30.44 -14.91 20.20
N ALA A 269 29.92 -14.70 21.40
CA ALA A 269 28.50 -14.48 21.65
C ALA A 269 27.94 -13.20 20.98
N GLY A 270 28.73 -12.13 20.93
CA GLY A 270 28.34 -10.88 20.25
C GLY A 270 28.59 -10.94 18.73
N GLU A 271 29.72 -11.50 18.32
CA GLU A 271 30.09 -11.70 16.91
C GLU A 271 29.08 -12.57 16.18
N ALA A 272 28.59 -13.64 16.82
CA ALA A 272 27.55 -14.49 16.25
C ALA A 272 26.26 -13.70 15.98
N ALA A 273 25.82 -12.83 16.90
CA ALA A 273 24.65 -11.99 16.68
C ALA A 273 24.85 -11.02 15.50
N ASP A 274 26.03 -10.40 15.37
CA ASP A 274 26.32 -9.55 14.21
C ASP A 274 26.41 -10.34 12.90
N ALA A 275 26.96 -11.55 12.92
CA ALA A 275 26.94 -12.47 11.78
C ALA A 275 25.51 -12.86 11.37
N GLU A 276 24.63 -13.12 12.35
CA GLU A 276 23.21 -13.39 12.11
C GLU A 276 22.51 -12.19 11.45
N HIS A 277 22.71 -10.97 11.98
CA HIS A 277 22.16 -9.75 11.40
C HIS A 277 22.72 -9.47 9.99
N LEU A 278 24.03 -9.64 9.77
CA LEU A 278 24.68 -9.40 8.48
C LEU A 278 24.23 -10.37 7.39
N LEU A 279 23.99 -11.64 7.72
CA LEU A 279 23.45 -12.62 6.77
C LEU A 279 22.09 -12.18 6.22
N LEU A 280 21.26 -11.63 7.10
CA LEU A 280 19.90 -11.20 6.79
C LEU A 280 19.90 -9.85 6.06
N LEU A 281 20.68 -8.88 6.54
CA LEU A 281 20.87 -7.59 5.87
C LEU A 281 21.45 -7.75 4.46
N GLY A 282 22.45 -8.62 4.27
CA GLY A 282 23.03 -8.87 2.94
C GLY A 282 22.01 -9.38 1.93
N GLY A 283 21.17 -10.34 2.33
CA GLY A 283 20.08 -10.84 1.48
C GLY A 283 18.93 -9.85 1.27
N ALA A 284 18.64 -9.02 2.27
CA ALA A 284 17.61 -7.99 2.22
C ALA A 284 18.01 -6.80 1.32
N VAL A 285 19.26 -6.35 1.42
CA VAL A 285 19.82 -5.27 0.60
C VAL A 285 19.92 -5.69 -0.86
N ASP A 286 20.46 -6.87 -1.17
CA ASP A 286 20.56 -7.35 -2.56
C ASP A 286 19.19 -7.47 -3.24
N GLY A 287 18.17 -7.89 -2.47
CA GLY A 287 16.77 -7.94 -2.92
C GLY A 287 16.13 -6.60 -3.30
N LEU A 288 16.77 -5.45 -2.97
CA LEU A 288 16.32 -4.13 -3.42
C LEU A 288 16.41 -3.99 -4.96
N ASN A 289 17.44 -4.60 -5.57
CA ASN A 289 17.60 -4.63 -7.04
C ASN A 289 16.46 -5.42 -7.73
N GLU A 290 15.85 -6.35 -7.01
CA GLU A 290 14.71 -7.17 -7.45
C GLU A 290 13.35 -6.56 -7.05
N GLY A 291 13.33 -5.38 -6.43
CA GLY A 291 12.12 -4.68 -6.01
C GLY A 291 11.46 -5.21 -4.73
N ARG A 292 12.16 -6.00 -3.90
CA ARG A 292 11.64 -6.61 -2.67
C ARG A 292 11.67 -5.66 -1.46
N PHE A 293 11.08 -4.49 -1.61
CA PHE A 293 11.18 -3.38 -0.64
C PHE A 293 10.51 -3.69 0.71
N LEU A 294 9.40 -4.44 0.72
CA LEU A 294 8.75 -4.89 1.95
C LEU A 294 9.63 -5.83 2.77
N ALA A 295 10.23 -6.84 2.12
CA ALA A 295 11.12 -7.79 2.79
C ALA A 295 12.38 -7.11 3.35
N PHE A 296 12.93 -6.11 2.64
CA PHE A 296 14.00 -5.25 3.16
C PHE A 296 13.56 -4.49 4.40
N SER A 297 12.43 -3.80 4.34
CA SER A 297 11.91 -2.95 5.43
C SER A 297 11.62 -3.77 6.69
N GLU A 298 10.99 -4.93 6.52
CA GLU A 298 10.69 -5.89 7.59
C GLU A 298 11.96 -6.41 8.26
N THR A 299 12.95 -6.82 7.47
CA THR A 299 14.26 -7.30 7.97
C THR A 299 15.02 -6.20 8.72
N LEU A 300 15.02 -4.98 8.18
CA LEU A 300 15.66 -3.83 8.82
C LEU A 300 15.03 -3.50 10.18
N LEU A 301 13.69 -3.45 10.26
CA LEU A 301 12.98 -3.22 11.52
C LEU A 301 13.23 -4.34 12.54
N TRP A 302 13.31 -5.59 12.08
CA TRP A 302 13.62 -6.75 12.92
C TRP A 302 15.04 -6.66 13.50
N VAL A 303 16.06 -6.39 12.67
CA VAL A 303 17.45 -6.21 13.13
C VAL A 303 17.57 -5.01 14.10
N ALA A 304 16.99 -3.86 13.75
CA ALA A 304 17.01 -2.68 14.62
C ALA A 304 16.40 -2.96 16.01
N SER A 305 15.27 -3.69 16.05
CA SER A 305 14.65 -4.09 17.31
C SER A 305 15.46 -5.12 18.07
N ALA A 306 16.02 -6.14 17.40
CA ALA A 306 16.84 -7.16 18.03
C ALA A 306 18.05 -6.55 18.75
N MET A 307 18.73 -5.58 18.12
CA MET A 307 19.78 -4.81 18.76
C MET A 307 19.25 -3.97 19.94
N LEU A 308 18.12 -3.26 19.79
CA LEU A 308 17.52 -2.42 20.84
C LEU A 308 17.03 -3.23 22.07
N PHE A 309 16.67 -4.49 21.89
CA PHE A 309 16.34 -5.42 22.99
C PHE A 309 17.54 -6.21 23.52
N SER A 310 18.69 -6.18 22.84
CA SER A 310 19.94 -6.77 23.34
C SER A 310 20.62 -5.91 24.42
N GLU A 311 20.35 -4.61 24.40
CA GLU A 311 20.74 -3.63 25.42
C GLU A 311 19.85 -3.76 26.67
N GLU A 312 20.46 -3.71 27.85
CA GLU A 312 19.73 -3.64 29.11
C GLU A 312 19.15 -2.23 29.32
N LEU A 313 17.92 -2.14 29.84
CA LEU A 313 17.30 -0.87 30.20
C LEU A 313 18.18 -0.16 31.26
N PRO A 314 18.67 1.07 31.00
CA PRO A 314 19.48 1.77 31.97
C PRO A 314 18.71 1.95 33.30
N PRO A 315 19.40 1.91 34.45
CA PRO A 315 18.76 2.17 35.73
C PRO A 315 18.08 3.54 35.68
N GLU A 316 16.90 3.64 36.30
CA GLU A 316 16.22 4.93 36.42
C GLU A 316 17.11 5.87 37.23
N ALA A 317 17.38 7.06 36.68
CA ALA A 317 18.25 8.02 37.33
C ALA A 317 17.64 8.38 38.69
N PRO A 318 18.41 8.33 39.80
CA PRO A 318 17.89 8.75 41.08
C PRO A 318 17.39 10.19 40.95
N LEU A 319 16.19 10.44 41.49
CA LEU A 319 15.68 11.80 41.61
C LEU A 319 16.79 12.67 42.24
N PRO A 320 17.08 13.87 41.70
CA PRO A 320 18.03 14.75 42.33
C PRO A 320 17.56 14.96 43.77
N ALA A 321 18.40 14.58 44.74
CA ALA A 321 18.08 14.78 46.14
C ALA A 321 17.70 16.25 46.33
N ASP A 322 16.52 16.49 46.92
CA ASP A 322 16.13 17.84 47.32
C ASP A 322 17.31 18.43 48.12
N PRO A 323 17.75 19.65 47.81
CA PRO A 323 18.93 20.22 48.44
C PRO A 323 18.72 20.29 49.95
N GLU A 324 19.51 19.51 50.70
CA GLU A 324 19.39 19.41 52.16
C GLU A 324 19.39 20.81 52.78
N GLU A 325 18.27 21.17 53.44
CA GLU A 325 18.26 22.34 54.31
C GLU A 325 19.21 22.09 55.49
N PRO A 326 20.19 22.99 55.74
CA PRO A 326 21.12 22.81 56.84
C PRO A 326 20.45 23.15 58.18
N LEU A 327 19.95 22.14 58.89
CA LEU A 327 19.47 22.27 60.25
C LEU A 327 20.55 21.92 61.27
N GLU A 328 21.29 22.93 61.72
CA GLU A 328 22.02 22.85 63.00
C GLU A 328 21.03 22.66 64.16
N PRO A 329 21.27 21.73 65.10
CA PRO A 329 20.41 21.56 66.26
C PRO A 329 20.74 22.59 67.35
N SER A 330 19.78 23.45 67.68
CA SER A 330 19.82 24.22 68.94
C SER A 330 19.53 23.29 70.12
N PRO A 331 20.30 23.35 71.23
CA PRO A 331 20.01 22.56 72.42
C PRO A 331 18.90 23.21 73.26
N ASP A 332 17.87 22.43 73.63
CA ASP A 332 17.20 22.44 74.95
C ASP A 332 15.84 21.71 74.88
N ALA A 333 15.77 20.49 75.41
CA ALA A 333 14.60 19.91 76.11
C ALA A 333 14.92 18.48 76.62
N LEU A 334 15.17 18.36 77.92
CA LEU A 334 15.16 17.08 78.66
C LEU A 334 13.76 16.81 79.24
N GLU A 335 13.50 15.54 79.63
CA GLU A 335 12.33 15.06 80.40
C GLU A 335 10.97 15.08 79.65
N GLU A 336 10.00 14.17 79.84
CA GLU A 336 9.94 12.83 80.49
C GLU A 336 9.05 11.93 79.56
N THR A 337 8.80 10.63 79.75
CA THR A 337 8.68 9.76 80.94
C THR A 337 9.28 8.36 80.69
N ARG A 338 8.96 7.35 81.53
CA ARG A 338 9.26 5.92 81.34
C ARG A 338 7.98 5.06 81.19
N GLY A 339 8.11 3.89 80.56
CA GLY A 339 7.17 2.76 80.65
C GLY A 339 7.87 1.41 80.41
N LEU A 340 7.91 0.55 81.43
CA LEU A 340 8.63 -0.74 81.54
C LEU A 340 7.90 -1.92 80.84
N PRO A 341 8.46 -3.16 80.71
CA PRO A 341 9.65 -3.71 81.40
C PRO A 341 10.70 -4.47 80.58
N GLU A 342 11.88 -4.64 81.20
CA GLU A 342 12.94 -5.58 80.81
C GLU A 342 12.61 -7.03 81.22
N ALA A 343 13.03 -7.98 80.37
CA ALA A 343 13.49 -9.31 80.80
C ALA A 343 14.66 -9.74 79.89
N ASP A 344 15.69 -10.32 80.51
CA ASP A 344 16.77 -11.10 79.88
C ASP A 344 17.70 -10.40 78.87
N ARG A 345 18.27 -9.26 79.29
CA ARG A 345 19.67 -8.93 78.93
C ARG A 345 20.63 -9.57 79.94
N GLN A 346 21.37 -10.60 79.53
CA GLN A 346 22.65 -10.90 80.18
C GLN A 346 23.63 -11.63 79.25
N LEU A 347 24.91 -11.26 79.40
CA LEU A 347 26.14 -11.90 78.91
C LEU A 347 26.65 -11.52 77.51
N LEU A 348 27.03 -10.24 77.40
CA LEU A 348 28.29 -9.88 76.74
C LEU A 348 29.33 -9.55 77.82
N GLY A 349 30.48 -10.17 77.70
CA GLY A 349 31.79 -9.71 78.17
C GLY A 349 32.80 -10.39 77.25
N THR A 350 33.93 -9.83 76.85
CA THR A 350 34.66 -8.57 77.07
C THR A 350 35.96 -8.80 76.28
N GLU A 351 36.68 -7.75 75.87
CA GLU A 351 37.92 -7.88 75.11
C GLU A 351 39.03 -8.64 75.88
N GLU A 352 39.92 -9.35 75.16
CA GLU A 352 41.37 -9.04 75.07
C GLU A 352 42.21 -10.22 74.51
N ALA A 353 43.35 -9.87 73.90
CA ALA A 353 44.51 -10.71 73.55
C ALA A 353 44.32 -11.88 72.55
N LEU A 354 44.89 -11.71 71.35
CA LEU A 354 46.05 -12.50 70.89
C LEU A 354 46.57 -11.99 69.53
N ALA A 355 47.42 -10.97 69.58
CA ALA A 355 48.42 -10.75 68.53
C ALA A 355 49.69 -11.48 68.95
N ASP A 356 50.06 -12.55 68.25
CA ASP A 356 51.39 -13.20 68.29
C ASP A 356 51.41 -14.38 67.29
N ALA A 357 51.85 -14.14 66.03
CA ALA A 357 52.34 -15.19 65.09
C ALA A 357 52.87 -14.63 63.73
N GLU A 358 53.56 -13.48 63.69
CA GLU A 358 54.31 -13.06 62.49
C GLU A 358 55.78 -12.78 62.83
N SER A 359 56.65 -13.79 62.65
CA SER A 359 58.09 -13.67 62.38
C SER A 359 58.82 -14.98 62.69
N GLU A 360 59.08 -15.81 61.67
CA GLU A 360 60.37 -16.51 61.59
C GLU A 360 60.69 -16.88 60.13
N ALA A 361 61.82 -16.36 59.63
CA ALA A 361 62.33 -16.60 58.28
C ALA A 361 63.68 -17.33 58.35
N GLY A 362 63.99 -18.23 57.41
CA GLY A 362 65.34 -18.83 57.39
C GLY A 362 65.69 -19.97 56.43
N GLY A 363 65.78 -19.72 55.11
CA GLY A 363 66.71 -20.37 54.18
C GLY A 363 66.32 -21.75 53.59
N VAL A 364 66.76 -22.18 52.39
CA VAL A 364 68.06 -21.99 51.71
C VAL A 364 67.98 -22.38 50.20
N ALA A 365 68.75 -21.66 49.35
CA ALA A 365 69.32 -22.02 48.03
C ALA A 365 68.49 -22.06 46.70
N ASP A 366 68.90 -21.17 45.78
CA ASP A 366 69.13 -21.31 44.32
C ASP A 366 68.40 -22.37 43.49
N LEU A 367 67.48 -21.92 42.62
CA LEU A 367 67.46 -22.22 41.18
C LEU A 367 66.84 -21.03 40.42
N PRO A 368 67.30 -20.68 39.19
CA PRO A 368 66.68 -19.64 38.38
C PRO A 368 65.48 -20.21 37.60
N LEU A 369 64.34 -19.54 37.68
CA LEU A 369 63.21 -19.68 36.76
C LEU A 369 62.72 -18.26 36.42
N ASP A 370 62.47 -18.02 35.14
CA ASP A 370 62.18 -16.69 34.60
C ASP A 370 60.85 -16.11 35.15
N GLU A 371 60.86 -14.83 35.56
CA GLU A 371 59.69 -14.14 36.15
C GLU A 371 58.76 -13.49 35.10
N ASP A 372 58.86 -13.88 33.82
CA ASP A 372 58.07 -13.33 32.69
C ASP A 372 57.01 -14.33 32.17
N GLU A 373 56.17 -14.87 33.06
CA GLU A 373 54.89 -15.51 32.68
C GLU A 373 53.96 -15.72 33.90
N LEU A 374 53.10 -14.73 34.21
CA LEU A 374 51.81 -14.81 34.93
C LEU A 374 51.37 -13.41 35.46
N GLN A 375 51.21 -12.44 34.56
CA GLN A 375 50.15 -11.45 34.79
C GLN A 375 48.83 -12.11 34.38
N PRO A 376 47.78 -12.10 35.24
CA PRO A 376 46.46 -12.45 34.76
C PRO A 376 46.05 -11.37 33.75
N ASP A 377 45.80 -11.79 32.51
CA ASP A 377 45.31 -10.88 31.47
C ASP A 377 44.11 -10.09 31.99
N ALA A 378 44.09 -8.79 31.70
CA ALA A 378 42.92 -7.97 31.97
C ALA A 378 41.70 -8.63 31.29
N PRO A 379 40.53 -8.67 31.94
CA PRO A 379 39.35 -9.27 31.33
C PRO A 379 39.11 -8.60 29.97
N PRO A 380 38.93 -9.38 28.88
CA PRO A 380 38.84 -8.83 27.54
C PRO A 380 37.71 -7.80 27.48
N GLU A 381 37.94 -6.69 26.78
CA GLU A 381 36.92 -5.66 26.65
C GLU A 381 35.62 -6.26 26.09
N PRO A 382 34.44 -5.89 26.64
CA PRO A 382 33.18 -6.43 26.16
C PRO A 382 32.99 -6.05 24.69
N TYR A 383 32.79 -7.07 23.85
CA TYR A 383 32.57 -6.92 22.42
C TYR A 383 31.52 -5.84 22.13
N ARG A 384 31.91 -4.83 21.34
CA ARG A 384 31.02 -3.78 20.86
C ARG A 384 30.71 -4.06 19.40
N SER A 385 29.43 -4.23 19.10
CA SER A 385 28.96 -4.41 17.72
C SER A 385 29.37 -3.22 16.85
N PRO A 386 30.08 -3.44 15.71
CA PRO A 386 30.30 -2.42 14.70
C PRO A 386 29.05 -2.10 13.87
N LEU A 387 28.01 -2.95 13.91
CA LEU A 387 26.85 -2.89 13.02
C LEU A 387 26.02 -1.59 13.13
N PRO A 388 25.76 -0.98 14.31
CA PRO A 388 25.05 0.29 14.41
C PRO A 388 25.73 1.44 13.66
N ARG A 389 27.07 1.41 13.59
CA ARG A 389 27.83 2.38 12.80
C ARG A 389 27.66 2.11 11.31
N ALA A 390 27.80 0.87 10.88
CA ALA A 390 27.65 0.49 9.47
C ALA A 390 26.24 0.82 8.94
N LEU A 391 25.18 0.50 9.71
CA LEU A 391 23.80 0.89 9.38
C LEU A 391 23.62 2.42 9.30
N SER A 392 24.28 3.18 10.17
CA SER A 392 24.28 4.65 10.11
C SER A 392 24.98 5.21 8.86
N GLU A 393 25.91 4.46 8.27
CA GLU A 393 26.60 4.82 7.02
C GLU A 393 25.80 4.33 5.79
N TRP A 394 25.14 3.16 5.84
CA TRP A 394 24.40 2.56 4.72
C TRP A 394 22.99 3.13 4.52
N LEU A 395 22.21 3.36 5.58
CA LEU A 395 20.80 3.73 5.46
C LEU A 395 20.56 5.06 4.73
N PRO A 396 21.38 6.12 4.88
CA PRO A 396 21.26 7.32 4.06
C PRO A 396 21.44 7.06 2.57
N VAL A 397 22.41 6.21 2.19
CA VAL A 397 22.68 5.84 0.78
C VAL A 397 21.51 5.09 0.17
N LEU A 398 20.94 4.12 0.90
CA LEU A 398 19.76 3.37 0.46
C LEU A 398 18.51 4.25 0.38
N SER A 399 18.34 5.18 1.32
CA SER A 399 17.26 6.17 1.30
C SER A 399 17.35 7.06 0.06
N ASP A 400 18.51 7.66 -0.23
CA ASP A 400 18.70 8.52 -1.40
C ASP A 400 18.51 7.78 -2.72
N ALA A 401 18.89 6.50 -2.79
CA ALA A 401 18.70 5.66 -3.98
C ALA A 401 17.24 5.23 -4.20
N PHE A 402 16.52 4.86 -3.14
CA PHE A 402 15.24 4.14 -3.25
C PHE A 402 14.00 4.88 -2.73
N ALA A 403 14.09 6.07 -2.13
CA ALA A 403 12.94 6.80 -1.56
C ALA A 403 11.73 6.96 -2.50
N GLY A 404 11.98 7.11 -3.81
CA GLY A 404 10.95 7.10 -4.84
C GLY A 404 10.29 5.74 -5.01
N ALA A 405 11.07 4.68 -5.18
CA ALA A 405 10.59 3.31 -5.34
C ALA A 405 9.83 2.80 -4.08
N PHE A 406 10.35 3.12 -2.89
CA PHE A 406 9.64 2.90 -1.62
C PHE A 406 8.25 3.56 -1.63
N SER A 407 8.13 4.80 -2.12
CA SER A 407 6.85 5.50 -2.21
C SER A 407 5.89 4.93 -3.26
N GLU A 408 6.39 4.25 -4.29
CA GLU A 408 5.56 3.52 -5.25
C GLU A 408 4.98 2.21 -4.67
N VAL A 409 5.54 1.67 -3.57
CA VAL A 409 5.00 0.53 -2.83
C VAL A 409 4.17 0.96 -1.61
N ASP A 410 4.79 1.65 -0.66
CA ASP A 410 4.13 2.23 0.51
C ASP A 410 4.98 3.39 1.04
N PRO A 411 4.49 4.65 1.00
CA PRO A 411 5.28 5.81 1.42
C PRO A 411 5.74 5.77 2.89
N ARG A 412 5.17 4.88 3.72
CA ARG A 412 5.57 4.67 5.13
C ARG A 412 6.85 3.83 5.28
N ILE A 413 7.31 3.17 4.22
CA ILE A 413 8.63 2.50 4.21
C ILE A 413 9.73 3.52 4.55
N ASN A 414 9.68 4.72 3.97
CA ASN A 414 10.63 5.80 4.29
C ASN A 414 10.64 6.19 5.78
N ALA A 415 9.48 6.15 6.45
CA ALA A 415 9.41 6.40 7.89
C ALA A 415 10.04 5.25 8.69
N SER A 416 9.80 4.01 8.28
CA SER A 416 10.39 2.81 8.89
C SER A 416 11.93 2.80 8.82
N LEU A 417 12.50 3.24 7.69
CA LEU A 417 13.95 3.42 7.54
C LEU A 417 14.48 4.49 8.50
N ALA A 418 13.78 5.62 8.66
CA ALA A 418 14.17 6.67 9.59
C ALA A 418 14.16 6.18 11.05
N THR A 419 13.15 5.42 11.47
CA THR A 419 13.11 4.81 12.82
C THR A 419 14.29 3.86 13.05
N ALA A 420 14.62 3.01 12.08
CA ALA A 420 15.78 2.11 12.18
C ALA A 420 17.12 2.88 12.24
N PHE A 421 17.23 4.00 11.51
CA PHE A 421 18.38 4.90 11.57
C PHE A 421 18.52 5.59 12.95
N ASP A 422 17.42 6.06 13.54
CA ASP A 422 17.43 6.66 14.88
C ASP A 422 17.88 5.66 15.97
N VAL A 423 17.50 4.38 15.84
CA VAL A 423 18.00 3.29 16.68
C VAL A 423 19.51 3.08 16.47
N ALA A 424 19.98 3.01 15.23
CA ALA A 424 21.40 2.86 14.92
C ALA A 424 22.26 4.01 15.49
N GLN A 425 21.79 5.25 15.35
CA GLN A 425 22.40 6.45 15.93
C GLN A 425 22.46 6.41 17.47
N TYR A 426 21.38 5.96 18.13
CA TYR A 426 21.37 5.80 19.59
C TYR A 426 22.35 4.74 20.07
N LEU A 427 22.39 3.58 19.38
CA LEU A 427 23.26 2.47 19.73
C LEU A 427 24.76 2.79 19.53
N GLN A 428 25.10 3.59 18.52
CA GLN A 428 26.46 4.13 18.32
C GLN A 428 26.86 5.15 19.41
N GLY A 429 25.90 5.82 20.04
CA GLY A 429 26.15 6.83 21.08
C GLY A 429 26.80 6.27 22.35
N THR A 430 27.70 7.04 22.97
CA THR A 430 28.40 6.63 24.21
C THR A 430 27.59 6.84 25.50
N SER A 431 26.41 7.44 25.41
CA SER A 431 25.52 7.73 26.54
C SER A 431 24.18 7.01 26.35
N ARG A 432 23.84 6.10 27.27
CA ARG A 432 22.58 5.37 27.29
C ARG A 432 21.57 6.08 28.20
N ASP A 433 20.71 6.90 27.61
CA ASP A 433 19.55 7.45 28.31
C ASP A 433 18.37 6.46 28.28
N ARG A 434 17.73 6.22 29.43
CA ARG A 434 16.56 5.36 29.59
C ARG A 434 15.35 5.93 28.86
N ARG A 435 15.09 7.24 28.96
CA ARG A 435 13.90 7.86 28.34
C ARG A 435 13.97 7.71 26.83
N ARG A 436 15.09 8.10 26.22
CA ARG A 436 15.32 7.93 24.78
C ARG A 436 15.25 6.47 24.32
N MET A 437 15.65 5.49 25.14
CA MET A 437 15.47 4.06 24.79
C MET A 437 13.98 3.69 24.72
N LEU A 438 13.17 4.18 25.66
CA LEU A 438 11.71 3.94 25.67
C LEU A 438 11.02 4.66 24.50
N ASP A 439 11.41 5.91 24.21
CA ASP A 439 10.91 6.66 23.05
C ASP A 439 11.20 5.92 21.73
N LEU A 440 12.40 5.32 21.59
CA LEU A 440 12.77 4.50 20.43
C LEU A 440 11.97 3.20 20.36
N ARG A 441 11.68 2.55 21.49
CA ARG A 441 10.79 1.36 21.51
C ARG A 441 9.37 1.71 21.09
N SER A 442 8.85 2.85 21.52
CA SER A 442 7.55 3.36 21.03
C SER A 442 7.59 3.61 19.52
N GLY A 443 8.63 4.30 19.01
CA GLY A 443 8.80 4.54 17.58
C GLY A 443 8.89 3.26 16.74
N MET A 444 9.57 2.22 17.24
CA MET A 444 9.61 0.91 16.59
C MET A 444 8.23 0.23 16.60
N ALA A 445 7.47 0.31 17.69
CA ALA A 445 6.10 -0.19 17.75
C ALA A 445 5.18 0.51 16.72
N ASP A 446 5.32 1.83 16.56
CA ASP A 446 4.56 2.63 15.60
C ASP A 446 4.92 2.29 14.14
N ALA A 447 6.22 2.09 13.84
CA ALA A 447 6.65 1.62 12.52
C ALA A 447 6.06 0.22 12.20
N VAL A 448 5.98 -0.67 13.19
CA VAL A 448 5.35 -1.99 13.05
C VAL A 448 3.84 -1.87 12.81
N ALA A 449 3.14 -0.97 13.52
CA ALA A 449 1.73 -0.68 13.31
C ALA A 449 1.46 -0.14 11.88
N GLN A 450 2.33 0.74 11.38
CA GLN A 450 2.27 1.26 10.01
C GLN A 450 2.45 0.17 8.95
N MET A 451 3.42 -0.73 9.15
CA MET A 451 3.74 -1.78 8.19
C MET A 451 2.69 -2.92 8.18
N VAL A 452 2.30 -3.40 9.35
CA VAL A 452 1.43 -4.60 9.50
C VAL A 452 -0.05 -4.25 9.54
N LEU A 453 -0.46 -3.27 10.36
CA LEU A 453 -1.88 -2.93 10.56
C LEU A 453 -2.40 -1.83 9.62
N LEU A 454 -1.51 -1.18 8.88
CA LEU A 454 -1.78 -0.06 7.98
C LEU A 454 -2.29 1.23 8.67
N ILE A 455 -2.11 1.37 9.99
CA ILE A 455 -2.52 2.54 10.78
C ILE A 455 -1.37 3.55 10.98
N PRO A 456 -1.60 4.76 11.53
CA PRO A 456 -0.53 5.75 11.73
C PRO A 456 0.47 5.39 12.85
N ASP A 457 -0.02 4.82 13.96
CA ASP A 457 0.72 4.54 15.19
C ASP A 457 -0.05 3.53 16.05
N MET A 458 0.55 3.00 17.12
CA MET A 458 -0.10 2.03 18.02
C MET A 458 -1.26 2.65 18.80
N GLY A 459 -1.12 3.89 19.26
CA GLY A 459 -2.12 4.58 20.08
C GLY A 459 -3.44 4.81 19.33
N PHE A 460 -3.38 5.09 18.02
CA PHE A 460 -4.53 5.22 17.12
C PHE A 460 -5.51 4.06 17.24
N TYR A 461 -5.01 2.84 17.48
CA TYR A 461 -5.82 1.66 17.69
C TYR A 461 -6.10 1.40 19.18
N PHE A 462 -5.06 1.30 20.01
CA PHE A 462 -5.20 0.78 21.37
C PHE A 462 -5.79 1.80 22.37
N ASP A 463 -5.60 3.11 22.17
CA ASP A 463 -6.02 4.16 23.12
C ASP A 463 -7.49 4.59 22.94
N GLN A 464 -8.26 3.85 22.14
CA GLN A 464 -9.67 4.17 21.89
C GLN A 464 -10.55 3.80 23.12
N PRO A 465 -11.47 4.67 23.58
CA PRO A 465 -12.26 4.44 24.80
C PRO A 465 -13.05 3.12 24.88
N VAL A 466 -13.40 2.54 23.73
CA VAL A 466 -14.06 1.23 23.63
C VAL A 466 -13.20 0.08 24.19
N ARG A 467 -11.87 0.23 24.21
CA ARG A 467 -10.90 -0.76 24.71
C ARG A 467 -10.58 -0.64 26.20
N ASN A 468 -11.11 0.37 26.89
CA ASN A 468 -10.78 0.62 28.31
C ASN A 468 -11.00 -0.59 29.24
N ARG A 469 -11.96 -1.48 28.95
CA ARG A 469 -12.15 -2.74 29.71
C ARG A 469 -11.02 -3.74 29.49
N ILE A 470 -10.51 -3.85 28.26
CA ILE A 470 -9.40 -4.75 27.88
C ILE A 470 -8.08 -4.20 28.44
N VAL A 471 -7.75 -2.94 28.13
CA VAL A 471 -6.52 -2.28 28.60
C VAL A 471 -6.46 -2.28 30.13
N GLY A 472 -7.54 -1.85 30.80
CA GLY A 472 -7.64 -1.84 32.27
C GLY A 472 -7.75 -3.23 32.93
N GLN A 473 -7.74 -4.32 32.16
CA GLN A 473 -7.51 -5.67 32.67
C GLN A 473 -6.06 -6.11 32.44
N VAL A 474 -5.49 -5.85 31.26
CA VAL A 474 -4.08 -6.08 30.95
C VAL A 474 -3.16 -5.36 31.94
N GLU A 475 -3.39 -4.07 32.18
CA GLU A 475 -2.68 -3.26 33.18
C GLU A 475 -2.78 -3.84 34.59
N ARG A 476 -3.91 -4.47 34.92
CA ARG A 476 -4.19 -5.02 36.27
C ARG A 476 -3.42 -6.32 36.49
N CYS A 477 -3.43 -7.23 35.52
CA CYS A 477 -2.69 -8.48 35.58
C CYS A 477 -1.18 -8.24 35.52
N ILE A 478 -0.71 -7.29 34.71
CA ILE A 478 0.69 -6.84 34.73
C ILE A 478 1.02 -6.20 36.10
N GLY A 479 0.11 -5.40 36.66
CA GLY A 479 0.26 -4.79 37.99
C GLY A 479 0.49 -5.81 39.10
N PHE A 480 -0.32 -6.87 39.20
CA PHE A 480 -0.15 -7.92 40.21
C PHE A 480 1.19 -8.67 40.13
N VAL A 481 1.83 -8.70 38.95
CA VAL A 481 3.18 -9.28 38.78
C VAL A 481 4.27 -8.28 39.16
N ALA A 482 4.05 -6.99 38.92
CA ALA A 482 4.96 -5.91 39.29
C ALA A 482 4.98 -5.62 40.80
N ASP A 483 3.87 -5.87 41.50
CA ASP A 483 3.73 -5.57 42.93
C ASP A 483 4.61 -6.49 43.81
N THR A 484 5.47 -5.87 44.62
CA THR A 484 6.36 -6.55 45.58
C THR A 484 6.13 -6.11 47.02
N ASP A 485 6.37 -7.01 47.98
CA ASP A 485 6.33 -6.69 49.41
C ASP A 485 7.56 -5.87 49.87
N GLU A 486 7.58 -5.47 51.14
CA GLU A 486 8.70 -4.74 51.77
C GLU A 486 10.05 -5.49 51.72
N SER A 487 10.04 -6.80 51.38
CA SER A 487 11.23 -7.64 51.20
C SER A 487 11.59 -7.89 49.72
N GLY A 488 10.90 -7.21 48.79
CA GLY A 488 11.12 -7.33 47.34
C GLY A 488 10.58 -8.63 46.72
N ARG A 489 9.64 -9.32 47.39
CA ARG A 489 9.04 -10.57 46.87
C ARG A 489 7.71 -10.29 46.16
N PRO A 490 7.40 -10.96 45.03
CA PRO A 490 6.10 -10.82 44.36
C PRO A 490 4.93 -11.14 45.29
N THR A 491 3.90 -10.29 45.30
CA THR A 491 2.73 -10.44 46.20
C THR A 491 1.54 -11.20 45.59
N LEU A 492 1.65 -11.56 44.31
CA LEU A 492 0.63 -12.25 43.51
C LEU A 492 0.00 -13.46 44.23
N THR A 493 -1.28 -13.35 44.57
CA THR A 493 -2.04 -14.44 45.19
C THR A 493 -2.61 -15.41 44.17
N ARG A 494 -2.97 -16.63 44.62
CA ARG A 494 -3.65 -17.63 43.77
C ARG A 494 -4.99 -17.10 43.23
N GLU A 495 -5.77 -16.41 44.07
CA GLU A 495 -7.06 -15.83 43.70
C GLU A 495 -6.91 -14.75 42.61
N GLN A 496 -5.92 -13.86 42.74
CA GLN A 496 -5.60 -12.85 41.71
C GLN A 496 -5.14 -13.49 40.40
N TYR A 497 -4.37 -14.58 40.49
CA TYR A 497 -3.85 -15.29 39.33
C TYR A 497 -4.97 -15.99 38.53
N ASP A 498 -5.80 -16.79 39.19
CA ASP A 498 -6.89 -17.51 38.53
C ASP A 498 -7.92 -16.53 37.93
N ALA A 499 -8.28 -15.47 38.69
CA ALA A 499 -9.19 -14.43 38.19
C ALA A 499 -8.63 -13.71 36.95
N CYS A 500 -7.33 -13.42 36.91
CA CYS A 500 -6.71 -12.81 35.73
C CYS A 500 -6.77 -13.72 34.49
N LEU A 501 -6.53 -15.02 34.63
CA LEU A 501 -6.64 -15.96 33.51
C LEU A 501 -8.09 -16.11 33.04
N GLU A 502 -9.06 -16.18 33.96
CA GLU A 502 -10.49 -16.28 33.64
C GLU A 502 -11.00 -15.01 32.94
N ASP A 503 -10.71 -13.83 33.48
CA ASP A 503 -11.07 -12.52 32.89
C ASP A 503 -10.50 -12.35 31.47
N LEU A 504 -9.26 -12.79 31.22
CA LEU A 504 -8.64 -12.71 29.88
C LEU A 504 -9.35 -13.60 28.86
N VAL A 505 -9.80 -14.80 29.26
CA VAL A 505 -10.56 -15.72 28.37
C VAL A 505 -12.00 -15.25 28.17
N GLU A 506 -12.64 -14.65 29.19
CA GLU A 506 -13.96 -14.00 29.04
C GLU A 506 -13.88 -12.83 28.04
N LEU A 507 -12.89 -11.95 28.19
CA LEU A 507 -12.71 -10.81 27.28
C LEU A 507 -12.44 -11.26 25.84
N ALA A 508 -11.67 -12.32 25.64
CA ALA A 508 -11.38 -12.89 24.33
C ALA A 508 -12.60 -13.56 23.69
N GLY A 509 -13.47 -14.18 24.50
CA GLY A 509 -14.69 -14.85 24.05
C GLY A 509 -15.87 -13.91 23.79
N GLU A 510 -16.11 -12.93 24.67
CA GLU A 510 -17.29 -12.06 24.63
C GLU A 510 -16.98 -10.64 24.13
N MET A 511 -15.99 -9.97 24.73
CA MET A 511 -15.76 -8.54 24.47
C MET A 511 -15.19 -8.34 23.06
N ALA A 512 -14.25 -9.19 22.64
CA ALA A 512 -13.67 -9.14 21.29
C ALA A 512 -14.69 -9.33 20.16
N ARG A 513 -15.87 -9.93 20.40
CA ARG A 513 -16.93 -10.16 19.41
C ARG A 513 -17.91 -9.00 19.24
N LYS A 514 -17.97 -8.04 20.18
CA LYS A 514 -19.01 -7.00 20.14
C LYS A 514 -18.84 -6.06 18.95
N ALA A 515 -19.96 -5.54 18.44
CA ALA A 515 -20.02 -4.73 17.23
C ALA A 515 -19.08 -3.51 17.26
N GLU A 516 -18.82 -2.91 18.42
CA GLU A 516 -17.90 -1.77 18.53
C GLU A 516 -16.43 -2.16 18.24
N LEU A 517 -16.04 -3.39 18.62
CA LEU A 517 -14.70 -3.93 18.43
C LEU A 517 -14.54 -4.81 17.18
N ALA A 518 -15.58 -5.47 16.67
CA ALA A 518 -15.50 -6.38 15.52
C ALA A 518 -16.34 -5.95 14.29
N GLY A 519 -17.15 -4.90 14.42
CA GLY A 519 -18.12 -4.44 13.42
C GLY A 519 -19.49 -5.12 13.55
N ASP A 520 -20.53 -4.46 13.04
CA ASP A 520 -21.90 -4.97 13.00
C ASP A 520 -22.13 -5.74 11.68
N PRO A 521 -22.49 -7.05 11.70
CA PRO A 521 -22.75 -7.83 10.49
C PRO A 521 -24.08 -7.49 9.79
N ASP A 522 -24.99 -6.74 10.41
CA ASP A 522 -26.25 -6.29 9.79
C ASP A 522 -26.11 -4.93 9.08
N GLY A 523 -24.95 -4.27 9.20
CA GLY A 523 -24.62 -3.03 8.51
C GLY A 523 -25.00 -1.77 9.31
N PRO A 524 -25.57 -0.71 8.68
CA PRO A 524 -25.98 -0.60 7.28
C PRO A 524 -24.81 -0.42 6.31
N TYR A 525 -25.04 -0.74 5.03
CA TYR A 525 -24.02 -0.79 3.97
C TYR A 525 -24.10 0.36 2.95
N GLY A 526 -24.67 1.51 3.33
CA GLY A 526 -24.62 2.71 2.50
C GLY A 526 -23.22 3.30 2.43
N VAL A 527 -22.87 3.97 1.32
CA VAL A 527 -21.52 4.54 1.07
C VAL A 527 -21.00 5.38 2.25
N GLU A 528 -21.84 6.22 2.85
CA GLU A 528 -21.47 7.05 4.01
C GLU A 528 -21.23 6.27 5.32
N GLN A 529 -21.83 5.08 5.49
CA GLN A 529 -21.52 4.21 6.62
C GLN A 529 -20.26 3.39 6.32
N MET A 530 -20.17 2.79 5.14
CA MET A 530 -18.97 2.06 4.69
C MET A 530 -17.73 2.95 4.78
N ARG A 531 -17.84 4.23 4.42
CA ARG A 531 -16.78 5.24 4.58
C ARG A 531 -16.28 5.33 6.03
N ARG A 532 -17.17 5.31 7.02
CA ARG A 532 -16.81 5.43 8.44
C ARG A 532 -16.19 4.14 8.96
N GLU A 533 -16.78 3.00 8.63
CA GLU A 533 -16.28 1.71 9.12
C GLU A 533 -14.96 1.33 8.47
N LEU A 534 -14.80 1.51 7.15
CA LEU A 534 -13.57 1.16 6.41
C LEU A 534 -12.41 2.17 6.61
N LEU A 535 -12.62 3.25 7.38
CA LEU A 535 -11.54 4.07 7.93
C LEU A 535 -10.84 3.40 9.13
N MET A 536 -11.52 2.50 9.83
CA MET A 536 -10.95 1.71 10.93
C MET A 536 -10.05 0.59 10.39
N THR A 537 -9.22 0.00 11.25
CA THR A 537 -8.42 -1.18 10.91
C THR A 537 -9.35 -2.32 10.45
N PRO A 538 -9.11 -2.98 9.30
CA PRO A 538 -9.97 -4.05 8.79
C PRO A 538 -10.28 -5.18 9.77
N TRP A 539 -9.33 -5.55 10.65
CA TRP A 539 -9.56 -6.55 11.71
C TRP A 539 -10.58 -6.09 12.77
N GLN A 540 -10.73 -4.77 12.99
CA GLN A 540 -11.80 -4.19 13.83
C GLN A 540 -13.19 -4.20 13.16
N ARG A 541 -13.24 -4.60 11.88
CA ARG A 541 -14.44 -4.60 11.04
C ARG A 541 -14.58 -5.92 10.28
N ILE A 542 -14.10 -7.01 10.88
CA ILE A 542 -14.25 -8.38 10.39
C ILE A 542 -15.71 -8.71 10.08
N ASN A 543 -16.62 -8.50 11.02
CA ASN A 543 -18.04 -8.85 10.87
C ASN A 543 -18.78 -7.90 9.93
N TYR A 544 -18.45 -6.61 9.94
CA TYR A 544 -19.02 -5.64 8.99
C TYR A 544 -18.57 -5.92 7.54
N THR A 545 -17.31 -6.31 7.34
CA THR A 545 -16.78 -6.64 6.01
C THR A 545 -17.39 -7.96 5.50
N LEU A 546 -17.51 -8.96 6.38
CA LEU A 546 -18.22 -10.21 6.06
C LEU A 546 -19.69 -9.96 5.73
N GLY A 547 -20.42 -9.25 6.57
CA GLY A 547 -21.84 -8.96 6.35
C GLY A 547 -22.10 -8.16 5.07
N TYR A 548 -21.20 -7.24 4.68
CA TYR A 548 -21.24 -6.60 3.36
C TYR A 548 -21.16 -7.63 2.22
N LEU A 549 -20.19 -8.55 2.29
CA LEU A 549 -20.00 -9.58 1.26
C LEU A 549 -21.21 -10.54 1.21
N HIS A 550 -21.76 -10.95 2.36
CA HIS A 550 -22.98 -11.75 2.43
C HIS A 550 -24.21 -11.03 1.85
N GLN A 551 -24.33 -9.71 2.04
CA GLN A 551 -25.43 -8.95 1.45
C GLN A 551 -25.39 -8.96 -0.09
N GLN A 552 -24.19 -8.90 -0.69
CA GLN A 552 -24.05 -9.04 -2.15
C GLN A 552 -24.39 -10.48 -2.62
N GLU A 553 -24.03 -11.49 -1.81
CA GLU A 553 -24.19 -12.92 -2.12
C GLU A 553 -25.52 -13.55 -1.66
N ALA A 554 -26.53 -12.73 -1.36
CA ALA A 554 -27.77 -13.11 -0.68
C ALA A 554 -28.42 -14.39 -1.22
N GLY A 555 -28.30 -15.49 -0.46
CA GLY A 555 -28.86 -16.81 -0.77
C GLY A 555 -27.87 -17.85 -1.32
N SER A 556 -26.58 -17.53 -1.45
CA SER A 556 -25.54 -18.48 -1.89
C SER A 556 -24.54 -18.88 -0.79
N CYS A 557 -24.34 -18.04 0.23
CA CYS A 557 -23.43 -18.30 1.33
C CYS A 557 -24.05 -17.92 2.69
N GLU A 558 -23.93 -18.79 3.69
CA GLU A 558 -24.46 -18.58 5.04
C GLU A 558 -23.42 -17.83 5.91
N PRO A 559 -23.80 -16.76 6.63
CA PRO A 559 -22.91 -16.08 7.56
C PRO A 559 -22.52 -16.97 8.74
N PRO A 560 -21.43 -16.65 9.47
CA PRO A 560 -21.11 -17.32 10.72
C PRO A 560 -22.29 -17.29 11.70
N GLU A 561 -22.52 -18.39 12.44
CA GLU A 561 -23.64 -18.48 13.40
C GLU A 561 -23.54 -17.41 14.50
N ASP A 562 -22.33 -17.16 15.00
CA ASP A 562 -21.99 -16.10 15.94
C ASP A 562 -21.01 -15.09 15.32
N PRO A 563 -21.06 -13.79 15.68
CA PRO A 563 -20.08 -12.80 15.26
C PRO A 563 -18.65 -13.23 15.63
N LEU A 564 -17.71 -13.13 14.70
CA LEU A 564 -16.32 -13.52 14.92
C LEU A 564 -15.61 -12.52 15.85
N PRO A 565 -14.67 -12.97 16.69
CA PRO A 565 -13.88 -12.07 17.52
C PRO A 565 -12.94 -11.25 16.64
N ASN A 566 -12.68 -10.00 17.03
CA ASN A 566 -11.65 -9.18 16.41
C ASN A 566 -10.28 -9.88 16.53
N PRO A 567 -9.61 -10.21 15.41
CA PRO A 567 -8.34 -10.93 15.41
C PRO A 567 -7.23 -10.27 16.25
N LEU A 568 -7.19 -8.94 16.31
CA LEU A 568 -6.15 -8.21 17.04
C LEU A 568 -6.39 -8.23 18.55
N GLU A 569 -7.64 -8.05 19.00
CA GLU A 569 -7.99 -8.14 20.42
C GLU A 569 -7.72 -9.54 20.94
N TRP A 570 -8.17 -10.57 20.20
CA TRP A 570 -7.94 -11.96 20.57
C TRP A 570 -6.44 -12.28 20.61
N SER A 571 -5.66 -11.91 19.60
CA SER A 571 -4.21 -12.16 19.57
C SER A 571 -3.46 -11.45 20.71
N THR A 572 -3.93 -10.26 21.09
CA THR A 572 -3.36 -9.48 22.19
C THR A 572 -3.67 -10.12 23.54
N LEU A 573 -4.93 -10.50 23.77
CA LEU A 573 -5.35 -11.20 24.99
C LEU A 573 -4.68 -12.58 25.12
N ALA A 574 -4.54 -13.34 24.03
CA ALA A 574 -3.82 -14.61 24.01
C ALA A 574 -2.31 -14.46 24.28
N THR A 575 -1.68 -13.39 23.79
CA THR A 575 -0.26 -13.08 24.08
C THR A 575 -0.07 -12.66 25.54
N VAL A 576 -0.96 -11.81 26.09
CA VAL A 576 -0.96 -11.45 27.52
C VAL A 576 -1.21 -12.68 28.40
N PHE A 577 -2.15 -13.55 28.03
CA PHE A 577 -2.42 -14.82 28.70
C PHE A 577 -1.18 -15.71 28.72
N SER A 578 -0.52 -15.90 27.59
CA SER A 578 0.70 -16.73 27.49
C SER A 578 1.84 -16.16 28.33
N TRP A 579 2.04 -14.83 28.33
CA TRP A 579 3.00 -14.18 29.21
C TRP A 579 2.67 -14.37 30.69
N PHE A 580 1.43 -14.09 31.10
CA PHE A 580 1.00 -14.14 32.49
C PHE A 580 1.04 -15.57 33.05
N ALA A 581 0.61 -16.56 32.26
CA ALA A 581 0.67 -17.98 32.60
C ALA A 581 2.09 -18.45 33.00
N ARG A 582 3.12 -17.90 32.34
CA ARG A 582 4.53 -18.24 32.60
C ARG A 582 5.08 -17.63 33.89
N GLN A 583 4.44 -16.61 34.47
CA GLN A 583 4.94 -15.94 35.67
C GLN A 583 4.78 -16.79 36.94
N SER A 584 3.76 -17.66 37.00
CA SER A 584 3.60 -18.64 38.09
C SER A 584 3.26 -20.04 37.56
N PRO A 585 4.27 -20.81 37.12
CA PRO A 585 4.08 -22.18 36.62
C PRO A 585 3.39 -23.12 37.63
N VAL A 586 3.58 -22.87 38.93
CA VAL A 586 2.97 -23.65 40.02
C VAL A 586 1.47 -23.36 40.14
N TYR A 587 1.04 -22.12 39.84
CA TYR A 587 -0.39 -21.82 39.78
C TYR A 587 -1.01 -22.28 38.46
N PHE A 588 -0.27 -22.22 37.35
CA PHE A 588 -0.78 -22.62 36.04
C PHE A 588 -1.12 -24.10 35.91
N GLN A 589 -0.36 -25.02 36.54
CA GLN A 589 -0.52 -26.47 36.36
C GLN A 589 -1.72 -27.05 37.14
N THR A 590 -2.95 -26.66 36.79
CA THR A 590 -4.19 -27.25 37.32
C THR A 590 -5.19 -27.56 36.20
N PRO A 591 -6.12 -28.53 36.39
CA PRO A 591 -7.10 -28.90 35.37
C PRO A 591 -8.02 -27.74 34.94
N GLU A 592 -8.29 -26.80 35.85
CA GLU A 592 -9.09 -25.61 35.58
C GLU A 592 -8.36 -24.67 34.61
N ASN A 593 -7.04 -24.51 34.78
CA ASN A 593 -6.21 -23.69 33.90
C ASN A 593 -5.85 -24.39 32.58
N GLU A 594 -5.80 -25.73 32.55
CA GLU A 594 -5.78 -26.53 31.31
C GLU A 594 -7.05 -26.28 30.48
N GLU A 595 -8.21 -26.25 31.13
CA GLU A 595 -9.51 -25.92 30.52
C GLU A 595 -9.59 -24.46 30.04
N LEU A 596 -9.05 -23.48 30.79
CA LEU A 596 -8.91 -22.10 30.30
C LEU A 596 -8.07 -22.02 29.02
N LEU A 597 -6.93 -22.72 29.01
CA LEU A 597 -6.04 -22.77 27.84
C LEU A 597 -6.72 -23.45 26.64
N ARG A 598 -7.47 -24.54 26.87
CA ARG A 598 -8.28 -25.21 25.84
C ARG A 598 -9.30 -24.25 25.23
N ARG A 599 -10.06 -23.52 26.07
CA ARG A 599 -11.04 -22.52 25.61
C ARG A 599 -10.39 -21.41 24.78
N MET A 600 -9.25 -20.87 25.21
CA MET A 600 -8.51 -19.86 24.45
C MET A 600 -8.07 -20.43 23.08
N ARG A 601 -7.52 -21.65 23.04
CA ARG A 601 -7.11 -22.32 21.80
C ARG A 601 -8.27 -22.54 20.84
N GLU A 602 -9.43 -22.95 21.35
CA GLU A 602 -10.63 -23.20 20.56
C GLU A 602 -11.19 -21.92 19.92
N GLN A 603 -11.19 -20.79 20.64
CA GLN A 603 -11.56 -19.48 20.06
C GLN A 603 -10.65 -19.08 18.88
N GLY A 604 -9.35 -19.35 18.96
CA GLY A 604 -8.40 -19.07 17.87
C GLY A 604 -8.57 -19.98 16.66
N LEU A 605 -8.86 -21.27 16.89
CA LEU A 605 -9.19 -22.24 15.85
C LEU A 605 -10.54 -21.89 15.18
N GLU A 606 -11.58 -21.58 15.95
CA GLU A 606 -12.89 -21.15 15.44
C GLU A 606 -12.76 -19.91 14.54
N LEU A 607 -11.99 -18.91 14.95
CA LEU A 607 -11.73 -17.71 14.16
C LEU A 607 -11.05 -18.04 12.82
N THR A 608 -10.02 -18.89 12.84
CA THR A 608 -9.30 -19.28 11.63
C THR A 608 -10.14 -20.16 10.72
N GLU A 609 -10.84 -21.16 11.25
CA GLU A 609 -11.72 -22.07 10.51
C GLU A 609 -12.93 -21.33 9.91
N SER A 610 -13.58 -20.44 10.67
CA SER A 610 -14.68 -19.63 10.15
C SER A 610 -14.23 -18.76 8.97
N LEU A 611 -13.05 -18.12 9.06
CA LEU A 611 -12.48 -17.38 7.94
C LEU A 611 -12.14 -18.28 6.73
N LEU A 612 -11.80 -19.57 6.93
CA LEU A 612 -11.63 -20.53 5.83
C LEU A 612 -12.94 -20.75 5.10
N LEU A 613 -13.98 -21.13 5.86
CA LEU A 613 -15.31 -21.44 5.34
C LEU A 613 -15.88 -20.24 4.58
N GLN A 614 -15.69 -19.02 5.09
CA GLN A 614 -16.13 -17.82 4.40
C GLN A 614 -15.35 -17.51 3.12
N VAL A 615 -14.03 -17.70 3.09
CA VAL A 615 -13.26 -17.53 1.85
C VAL A 615 -13.64 -18.60 0.81
N ASP A 616 -13.73 -19.88 1.19
CA ASP A 616 -14.09 -20.96 0.25
C ASP A 616 -15.52 -20.77 -0.30
N CYS A 617 -16.48 -20.49 0.58
CA CYS A 617 -17.87 -20.24 0.23
C CYS A 617 -18.02 -19.04 -0.73
N ILE A 618 -17.39 -17.90 -0.43
CA ILE A 618 -17.43 -16.71 -1.29
C ILE A 618 -16.70 -16.95 -2.63
N SER A 619 -15.59 -17.69 -2.61
CA SER A 619 -14.75 -17.96 -3.80
C SER A 619 -15.30 -19.06 -4.72
N GLY A 620 -16.13 -19.97 -4.18
CA GLY A 620 -16.64 -21.17 -4.84
C GLY A 620 -17.91 -20.98 -5.68
N VAL A 621 -18.54 -19.80 -5.65
CA VAL A 621 -19.76 -19.52 -6.44
C VAL A 621 -19.41 -19.24 -7.92
N GLY A 622 -19.13 -20.30 -8.70
CA GLY A 622 -19.07 -20.22 -10.16
C GLY A 622 -18.03 -21.10 -10.86
N ALA A 623 -17.77 -20.78 -12.13
CA ALA A 623 -16.85 -21.52 -13.01
C ALA A 623 -15.39 -21.01 -12.96
N GLY A 624 -15.05 -20.16 -12.00
CA GLY A 624 -13.72 -19.60 -11.79
C GLY A 624 -13.57 -19.09 -10.35
N VAL A 625 -12.34 -18.75 -9.94
CA VAL A 625 -12.06 -18.23 -8.59
C VAL A 625 -12.58 -16.80 -8.48
N ASN A 626 -13.63 -16.59 -7.69
CA ASN A 626 -14.25 -15.28 -7.48
C ASN A 626 -14.10 -14.86 -6.01
N ASP A 627 -12.84 -14.69 -5.58
CA ASP A 627 -12.51 -14.44 -4.18
C ASP A 627 -12.91 -13.03 -3.69
N PRO A 628 -12.89 -12.76 -2.36
CA PRO A 628 -13.28 -11.46 -1.80
C PRO A 628 -12.57 -10.24 -2.41
N VAL A 629 -11.33 -10.38 -2.88
CA VAL A 629 -10.57 -9.27 -3.50
C VAL A 629 -11.01 -9.08 -4.95
N VAL A 630 -11.19 -10.16 -5.73
CA VAL A 630 -11.76 -10.08 -7.10
C VAL A 630 -13.12 -9.39 -7.09
N ARG A 631 -13.99 -9.73 -6.13
CA ARG A 631 -15.30 -9.10 -5.94
C ARG A 631 -15.19 -7.63 -5.58
N SER A 632 -14.32 -7.29 -4.62
CA SER A 632 -14.05 -5.89 -4.24
C SER A 632 -13.49 -5.06 -5.41
N LEU A 633 -12.70 -5.67 -6.30
CA LEU A 633 -12.19 -5.04 -7.52
C LEU A 633 -13.28 -4.86 -8.59
N ALA A 634 -14.30 -5.73 -8.63
CA ALA A 634 -15.47 -5.55 -9.48
C ALA A 634 -16.35 -4.37 -9.02
N ASP A 635 -16.61 -4.26 -7.70
CA ASP A 635 -17.30 -3.10 -7.12
C ASP A 635 -16.52 -1.80 -7.40
N TYR A 636 -15.19 -1.84 -7.26
CA TYR A 636 -14.31 -0.72 -7.57
C TYR A 636 -14.36 -0.34 -9.05
N ARG A 637 -14.41 -1.31 -9.97
CA ARG A 637 -14.59 -1.08 -11.41
C ARG A 637 -15.89 -0.32 -11.68
N GLN A 638 -17.00 -0.78 -11.11
CA GLN A 638 -18.31 -0.14 -11.30
C GLN A 638 -18.32 1.31 -10.78
N ALA A 639 -17.70 1.58 -9.64
CA ALA A 639 -17.56 2.93 -9.12
C ALA A 639 -16.67 3.81 -10.02
N LEU A 640 -15.56 3.27 -10.56
CA LEU A 640 -14.69 3.98 -11.49
C LEU A 640 -15.40 4.30 -12.80
N GLU A 641 -16.13 3.35 -13.39
CA GLU A 641 -16.95 3.55 -14.59
C GLU A 641 -18.05 4.60 -14.35
N SER A 642 -18.69 4.58 -13.18
CA SER A 642 -19.66 5.62 -12.76
C SER A 642 -19.03 7.01 -12.66
N LEU A 643 -17.81 7.12 -12.09
CA LEU A 643 -17.05 8.36 -12.02
C LEU A 643 -16.68 8.87 -13.43
N VAL A 644 -16.18 8.01 -14.31
CA VAL A 644 -15.83 8.35 -15.70
C VAL A 644 -17.04 8.80 -16.50
N ALA A 645 -18.20 8.13 -16.33
CA ALA A 645 -19.45 8.56 -16.95
C ALA A 645 -19.88 9.95 -16.45
N GLY A 646 -19.82 10.20 -15.13
CA GLY A 646 -20.13 11.50 -14.54
C GLY A 646 -19.19 12.61 -15.00
N LEU A 647 -17.89 12.33 -15.15
CA LEU A 647 -16.92 13.29 -15.68
C LEU A 647 -17.23 13.68 -17.13
N ARG A 648 -17.62 12.72 -17.96
CA ARG A 648 -18.03 12.98 -19.35
C ARG A 648 -19.34 13.77 -19.44
N GLU A 649 -20.30 13.50 -18.55
CA GLU A 649 -21.54 14.26 -18.43
C GLU A 649 -21.25 15.72 -18.03
N ALA A 650 -20.42 15.92 -17.01
CA ALA A 650 -19.98 17.23 -16.54
C ALA A 650 -19.17 18.03 -17.59
N GLU A 651 -18.29 17.39 -18.36
CA GLU A 651 -17.60 18.02 -19.50
C GLU A 651 -18.59 18.52 -20.57
N LEU A 652 -19.61 17.71 -20.89
CA LEU A 652 -20.62 18.07 -21.89
C LEU A 652 -21.52 19.21 -21.40
N ASP A 653 -21.96 19.18 -20.14
CA ASP A 653 -22.80 20.23 -19.55
C ASP A 653 -22.05 21.56 -19.41
N TYR A 654 -20.78 21.52 -18.98
CA TYR A 654 -19.93 22.71 -18.93
C TYR A 654 -19.79 23.36 -20.32
N ARG A 655 -19.53 22.53 -21.34
CA ARG A 655 -19.44 22.98 -22.74
C ARG A 655 -20.77 23.54 -23.25
N ALA A 656 -21.89 22.90 -22.96
CA ALA A 656 -23.22 23.37 -23.34
C ALA A 656 -23.61 24.70 -22.66
N GLY A 657 -23.07 25.00 -21.48
CA GLY A 657 -23.28 26.26 -20.77
C GLY A 657 -22.48 27.46 -21.31
N ILE A 658 -21.37 27.22 -22.03
CA ILE A 658 -20.44 28.27 -22.50
C ILE A 658 -20.43 28.41 -24.02
N LEU A 659 -20.51 27.30 -24.76
CA LEU A 659 -20.44 27.29 -26.21
C LEU A 659 -21.82 27.54 -26.85
N LYS A 660 -21.83 28.03 -28.09
CA LYS A 660 -23.08 28.18 -28.83
C LYS A 660 -23.74 26.83 -29.13
N PRO A 661 -25.09 26.75 -29.18
CA PRO A 661 -25.78 25.53 -29.60
C PRO A 661 -25.29 25.04 -30.97
N GLY A 662 -24.99 23.74 -31.08
CA GLY A 662 -24.45 23.14 -32.29
C GLY A 662 -22.94 23.34 -32.53
N SER A 663 -22.22 23.92 -31.57
CA SER A 663 -20.75 24.02 -31.55
C SER A 663 -20.08 22.63 -31.60
N ASP A 664 -19.02 22.50 -32.39
CA ASP A 664 -18.21 21.29 -32.58
C ASP A 664 -16.73 21.47 -32.19
N VAL A 665 -16.36 22.65 -31.66
CA VAL A 665 -15.01 22.99 -31.18
C VAL A 665 -14.49 22.05 -30.09
N VAL A 666 -13.22 21.66 -30.22
CA VAL A 666 -12.51 20.84 -29.24
C VAL A 666 -11.56 21.73 -28.44
N LEU A 667 -11.90 22.03 -27.18
CA LEU A 667 -11.20 23.02 -26.35
C LEU A 667 -9.71 22.74 -26.10
N HIS A 668 -9.29 21.47 -26.11
CA HIS A 668 -7.88 21.10 -25.93
C HIS A 668 -7.05 21.16 -27.23
N ARG A 669 -7.65 21.50 -28.37
CA ARG A 669 -6.97 21.66 -29.67
C ARG A 669 -6.68 23.11 -29.99
N GLY A 670 -5.79 23.30 -30.96
CA GLY A 670 -5.42 24.60 -31.49
C GLY A 670 -6.53 25.26 -32.31
N ALA A 671 -6.22 26.46 -32.80
CA ALA A 671 -7.10 27.26 -33.63
C ALA A 671 -7.15 26.79 -35.10
N ASP A 672 -6.43 25.72 -35.43
CA ASP A 672 -6.26 25.08 -36.75
C ASP A 672 -7.28 23.98 -37.07
N GLN A 673 -8.22 23.72 -36.15
CA GLN A 673 -9.31 22.75 -36.34
C GLN A 673 -10.30 23.20 -37.43
N GLU A 674 -10.89 22.23 -38.16
CA GLU A 674 -11.99 22.47 -39.11
C GLU A 674 -13.35 22.49 -38.36
N THR A 675 -14.36 23.22 -38.86
CA THR A 675 -15.68 23.29 -38.19
C THR A 675 -16.88 23.28 -39.15
N ALA A 676 -17.86 22.44 -38.83
CA ALA A 676 -19.16 22.38 -39.49
C ALA A 676 -20.20 23.34 -38.87
N PHE A 677 -19.84 24.08 -37.82
CA PHE A 677 -20.70 25.03 -37.11
C PHE A 677 -21.24 26.11 -38.06
N ARG A 678 -22.56 26.32 -38.05
CA ARG A 678 -23.21 27.40 -38.80
C ARG A 678 -24.31 27.98 -37.91
N ASN A 679 -24.27 29.30 -37.68
CA ASN A 679 -25.26 30.00 -36.86
C ASN A 679 -26.60 30.10 -37.61
N GLU A 680 -27.50 29.14 -37.40
CA GLU A 680 -28.80 29.04 -38.12
C GLU A 680 -29.77 30.20 -37.79
N GLY A 681 -29.47 31.03 -36.79
CA GLY A 681 -30.24 32.22 -36.43
C GLY A 681 -29.71 33.54 -37.02
N LEU A 682 -28.73 33.50 -37.93
CA LEU A 682 -28.11 34.72 -38.48
C LEU A 682 -29.02 35.41 -39.51
N SER A 683 -29.44 36.65 -39.23
CA SER A 683 -30.10 37.53 -40.20
C SER A 683 -29.15 38.58 -40.77
N ILE A 684 -29.43 39.04 -41.98
CA ILE A 684 -28.62 40.00 -42.74
C ILE A 684 -29.35 41.34 -42.76
N GLY A 685 -28.84 42.31 -42.00
CA GLY A 685 -29.35 43.68 -41.94
C GLY A 685 -28.47 44.69 -42.68
N PRO A 686 -28.78 46.00 -42.61
CA PRO A 686 -27.93 47.05 -43.16
C PRO A 686 -26.63 47.21 -42.36
N CYS A 687 -25.52 47.34 -43.05
CA CYS A 687 -24.21 47.63 -42.49
C CYS A 687 -24.13 49.04 -41.87
N ASP A 688 -24.70 50.02 -42.56
CA ASP A 688 -25.02 51.38 -42.09
C ASP A 688 -26.43 51.72 -42.61
N ALA A 689 -27.28 52.30 -41.77
CA ALA A 689 -28.61 52.72 -42.18
C ALA A 689 -28.57 53.89 -43.18
N ALA A 690 -27.50 54.69 -43.21
CA ALA A 690 -27.35 55.80 -44.14
C ALA A 690 -27.01 55.35 -45.58
N SER A 691 -26.33 54.21 -45.76
CA SER A 691 -25.92 53.67 -47.07
C SER A 691 -26.94 52.69 -47.69
N ALA A 692 -28.00 52.36 -46.96
CA ALA A 692 -28.96 51.32 -47.32
C ALA A 692 -30.05 51.74 -48.34
N CYS A 693 -30.16 53.01 -48.70
CA CYS A 693 -31.08 53.51 -49.72
C CYS A 693 -32.52 52.95 -49.66
N GLU A 694 -33.27 53.27 -48.60
CA GLU A 694 -34.60 52.74 -48.26
C GLU A 694 -34.67 51.24 -47.91
N MET A 695 -33.70 50.42 -48.29
CA MET A 695 -33.63 49.02 -47.86
C MET A 695 -33.49 48.95 -46.34
N THR A 696 -34.46 48.31 -45.71
CA THR A 696 -34.64 48.24 -44.24
C THR A 696 -35.09 46.84 -43.79
N GLY A 697 -35.17 45.87 -44.70
CA GLY A 697 -35.57 44.50 -44.39
C GLY A 697 -34.40 43.65 -43.91
N GLU A 698 -34.69 42.66 -43.06
CA GLU A 698 -33.75 41.58 -42.74
C GLU A 698 -33.84 40.49 -43.80
N LEU A 699 -32.70 40.00 -44.29
CA LEU A 699 -32.61 38.89 -45.24
C LEU A 699 -32.13 37.63 -44.51
N GLU A 700 -32.59 36.47 -44.97
CA GLU A 700 -32.22 35.15 -44.44
C GLU A 700 -30.79 34.77 -44.87
N ALA A 701 -29.88 34.49 -43.93
CA ALA A 701 -28.57 33.92 -44.25
C ALA A 701 -28.68 32.40 -44.47
N THR A 702 -27.98 31.87 -45.48
CA THR A 702 -27.91 30.43 -45.73
C THR A 702 -26.67 29.82 -45.07
N ARG A 703 -26.70 28.52 -44.76
CA ARG A 703 -25.53 27.77 -44.26
C ARG A 703 -24.31 27.86 -45.20
N ALA A 704 -24.54 28.06 -46.49
CA ALA A 704 -23.50 28.25 -47.50
C ALA A 704 -22.89 29.67 -47.45
N LEU A 705 -23.69 30.72 -47.26
CA LEU A 705 -23.20 32.09 -47.03
C LEU A 705 -22.36 32.17 -45.75
N ILE A 706 -22.80 31.52 -44.67
CA ILE A 706 -22.02 31.43 -43.41
C ILE A 706 -20.73 30.61 -43.62
N GLY A 707 -20.75 29.62 -44.52
CA GLY A 707 -19.57 28.85 -44.92
C GLY A 707 -18.52 29.60 -45.74
N LEU A 708 -18.72 30.89 -46.02
CA LEU A 708 -17.72 31.76 -46.66
C LEU A 708 -16.74 32.37 -45.63
N PHE A 709 -17.06 32.30 -44.33
CA PHE A 709 -16.09 32.63 -43.28
C PHE A 709 -15.03 31.53 -43.17
N PRO A 710 -13.73 31.87 -43.10
CA PRO A 710 -12.70 30.94 -42.70
C PRO A 710 -12.97 30.35 -41.30
N ASP A 711 -12.68 29.07 -41.12
CA ASP A 711 -13.00 28.30 -39.90
C ASP A 711 -12.58 28.99 -38.60
N ILE A 712 -11.45 29.69 -38.60
CA ILE A 712 -10.95 30.46 -37.45
C ILE A 712 -11.98 31.47 -36.89
N TYR A 713 -12.77 32.11 -37.75
CA TYR A 713 -13.81 33.07 -37.33
C TYR A 713 -15.09 32.35 -36.87
N LEU A 714 -15.38 31.18 -37.41
CA LEU A 714 -16.49 30.32 -36.96
C LEU A 714 -16.17 29.66 -35.60
N ILE A 715 -14.89 29.36 -35.33
CA ILE A 715 -14.39 28.93 -34.02
C ILE A 715 -14.48 30.07 -33.01
N ALA A 716 -14.10 31.29 -33.40
CA ALA A 716 -14.25 32.48 -32.55
C ALA A 716 -15.74 32.76 -32.20
N ASP A 717 -16.65 32.55 -33.15
CA ASP A 717 -18.10 32.71 -32.95
C ASP A 717 -18.67 31.64 -32.00
N GLN A 718 -18.38 30.35 -32.23
CA GLN A 718 -18.95 29.26 -31.43
C GLN A 718 -18.37 29.15 -30.01
N SER A 719 -17.14 29.65 -29.80
CA SER A 719 -16.48 29.76 -28.49
C SER A 719 -16.76 31.08 -27.75
N GLY A 720 -17.53 32.00 -28.36
CA GLY A 720 -17.95 33.25 -27.72
C GLY A 720 -16.85 34.31 -27.57
N LEU A 721 -15.72 34.20 -28.27
CA LEU A 721 -14.70 35.26 -28.34
C LEU A 721 -15.26 36.51 -29.05
N GLY A 722 -16.08 36.29 -30.08
CA GLY A 722 -16.70 37.34 -30.87
C GLY A 722 -17.97 36.87 -31.58
N GLY A 723 -18.39 37.63 -32.57
CA GLY A 723 -19.57 37.34 -33.39
C GLY A 723 -19.25 37.46 -34.88
N VAL A 724 -19.63 36.47 -35.70
CA VAL A 724 -19.72 36.67 -37.15
C VAL A 724 -21.05 37.33 -37.53
N GLU A 725 -21.01 38.28 -38.45
CA GLU A 725 -22.20 38.91 -39.02
C GLU A 725 -22.07 39.12 -40.53
N ILE A 726 -23.19 39.05 -41.23
CA ILE A 726 -23.26 39.39 -42.65
C ILE A 726 -24.23 40.57 -42.75
N CYS A 727 -23.84 41.63 -43.44
CA CYS A 727 -24.69 42.80 -43.64
C CYS A 727 -24.64 43.28 -45.10
N TYR A 728 -25.63 44.05 -45.52
CA TYR A 728 -25.63 44.71 -46.84
C TYR A 728 -25.27 46.19 -46.73
N ASP A 729 -24.47 46.68 -47.67
CA ASP A 729 -23.96 48.05 -47.73
C ASP A 729 -24.14 48.64 -49.14
N ASN A 730 -23.93 49.96 -49.29
CA ASN A 730 -23.86 50.67 -50.58
C ASN A 730 -25.00 50.32 -51.57
N VAL A 731 -26.25 50.25 -51.07
CA VAL A 731 -27.43 49.92 -51.89
C VAL A 731 -27.72 51.08 -52.84
N ARG A 732 -27.72 50.84 -54.15
CA ARG A 732 -27.79 51.89 -55.16
C ARG A 732 -28.25 51.42 -56.53
N TRP A 733 -28.75 52.36 -57.34
CA TRP A 733 -29.02 52.13 -58.75
C TRP A 733 -27.77 52.34 -59.60
N VAL A 734 -27.42 51.35 -60.43
CA VAL A 734 -26.28 51.36 -61.36
C VAL A 734 -26.75 51.11 -62.80
N ASN A 735 -25.86 51.30 -63.78
CA ASN A 735 -26.16 51.19 -65.21
C ASN A 735 -27.42 51.98 -65.62
N ARG A 736 -27.58 53.16 -65.00
CA ARG A 736 -28.79 53.98 -65.06
C ARG A 736 -28.93 54.65 -66.43
N ARG A 737 -30.16 54.67 -66.95
CA ARG A 737 -30.56 55.41 -68.15
C ARG A 737 -31.92 56.10 -67.94
N THR A 738 -32.14 57.18 -68.67
CA THR A 738 -33.45 57.85 -68.74
C THR A 738 -34.15 57.53 -70.05
N GLU A 739 -35.47 57.51 -70.00
CA GLU A 739 -36.33 57.41 -71.16
C GLU A 739 -37.46 58.44 -71.02
N GLN A 740 -37.67 59.28 -72.03
CA GLN A 740 -38.73 60.28 -71.99
C GLN A 740 -40.09 59.59 -71.94
N VAL A 741 -41.01 60.14 -71.14
CA VAL A 741 -42.33 59.52 -70.92
C VAL A 741 -43.19 59.58 -72.19
N ARG A 742 -42.92 60.57 -73.06
CA ARG A 742 -43.43 60.73 -74.42
C ARG A 742 -42.41 61.51 -75.25
N GLU A 743 -42.44 61.35 -76.57
CA GLU A 743 -41.58 62.10 -77.51
C GLU A 743 -41.83 63.63 -77.51
N ASP A 744 -42.96 64.09 -76.94
CA ASP A 744 -43.38 65.50 -76.91
C ASP A 744 -43.22 66.22 -75.55
N ASP A 745 -42.79 65.52 -74.48
CA ASP A 745 -42.60 66.12 -73.14
C ASP A 745 -41.16 65.88 -72.62
N THR A 746 -40.32 66.90 -72.78
CA THR A 746 -38.91 66.88 -72.34
C THR A 746 -38.73 67.13 -70.84
N ASN A 747 -39.80 67.27 -70.06
CA ASN A 747 -39.71 67.69 -68.65
C ASN A 747 -39.81 66.52 -67.65
N VAL A 748 -40.30 65.36 -68.08
CA VAL A 748 -40.47 64.16 -67.24
C VAL A 748 -39.85 62.93 -67.88
N ALA A 749 -39.22 62.09 -67.07
CA ALA A 749 -38.54 60.88 -67.50
C ALA A 749 -38.90 59.67 -66.62
N ASN A 750 -38.94 58.51 -67.25
CA ASN A 750 -38.84 57.22 -66.58
C ASN A 750 -37.35 56.89 -66.42
N TYR A 751 -36.94 56.49 -65.23
CA TYR A 751 -35.57 56.10 -64.91
C TYR A 751 -35.49 54.59 -64.77
N PHE A 752 -34.57 54.00 -65.54
CA PHE A 752 -34.30 52.57 -65.57
C PHE A 752 -32.86 52.30 -65.13
N GLY A 753 -32.64 51.20 -64.43
CA GLY A 753 -31.31 50.79 -63.98
C GLY A 753 -31.33 49.42 -63.31
N GLN A 754 -30.13 48.89 -63.06
CA GLN A 754 -29.95 47.68 -62.27
C GLN A 754 -29.74 48.05 -60.81
N LEU A 755 -30.24 47.23 -59.90
CA LEU A 755 -30.03 47.41 -58.46
C LEU A 755 -28.70 46.74 -58.08
N SER A 756 -27.83 47.47 -57.39
CA SER A 756 -26.57 46.95 -56.87
C SER A 756 -26.50 47.19 -55.37
N PHE A 757 -25.90 46.24 -54.66
CA PHE A 757 -25.57 46.36 -53.25
C PHE A 757 -24.32 45.51 -52.99
N GLU A 758 -23.65 45.83 -51.89
CA GLU A 758 -22.50 45.09 -51.39
C GLU A 758 -22.96 44.18 -50.25
N LEU A 759 -22.50 42.93 -50.23
CA LEU A 759 -22.74 41.98 -49.15
C LEU A 759 -21.40 41.74 -48.45
N VAL A 760 -21.28 42.18 -47.19
CA VAL A 760 -20.03 42.13 -46.42
C VAL A 760 -20.15 41.12 -45.29
N GLY A 761 -19.21 40.19 -45.21
CA GLY A 761 -18.99 39.35 -44.04
C GLY A 761 -18.03 40.05 -43.07
N ARG A 762 -18.48 40.34 -41.85
CA ARG A 762 -17.72 41.01 -40.80
C ARG A 762 -17.60 40.12 -39.57
N TYR A 763 -16.54 40.34 -38.80
CA TYR A 763 -16.34 39.75 -37.48
C TYR A 763 -16.24 40.85 -36.43
N ARG A 764 -16.95 40.66 -35.31
CA ARG A 764 -17.10 41.62 -34.22
C ARG A 764 -16.49 41.08 -32.93
N GLU A 765 -15.49 41.77 -32.39
CA GLU A 765 -14.82 41.43 -31.12
C GLU A 765 -14.68 42.69 -30.27
N SER A 766 -15.18 42.67 -29.04
CA SER A 766 -15.11 43.81 -28.09
C SER A 766 -15.52 45.19 -28.65
N GLY A 767 -16.40 45.23 -29.66
CA GLY A 767 -16.85 46.47 -30.32
C GLY A 767 -15.99 46.93 -31.51
N GLN A 768 -14.90 46.24 -31.83
CA GLN A 768 -14.18 46.39 -33.09
C GLN A 768 -14.82 45.53 -34.17
N LEU A 769 -14.78 46.01 -35.42
CA LEU A 769 -15.29 45.34 -36.61
C LEU A 769 -14.14 45.09 -37.59
N THR A 770 -14.02 43.85 -38.05
CA THR A 770 -13.07 43.46 -39.11
C THR A 770 -13.85 42.92 -40.30
N GLU A 771 -13.63 43.47 -41.49
CA GLU A 771 -14.23 42.95 -42.73
C GLU A 771 -13.39 41.75 -43.23
N ILE A 772 -14.05 40.63 -43.52
CA ILE A 772 -13.41 39.33 -43.81
C ILE A 772 -13.51 39.00 -45.29
N PHE A 773 -14.72 39.13 -45.84
CA PHE A 773 -15.01 38.97 -47.26
C PHE A 773 -16.10 39.97 -47.67
N GLY A 774 -16.24 40.20 -48.97
CA GLY A 774 -17.49 40.72 -49.48
C GLY A 774 -17.64 40.62 -50.99
N PHE A 775 -18.84 40.93 -51.45
CA PHE A 775 -19.26 40.78 -52.83
C PHE A 775 -20.10 41.96 -53.28
N THR A 776 -19.78 42.56 -54.42
CA THR A 776 -20.67 43.52 -55.08
C THR A 776 -21.62 42.74 -55.98
N PHE A 777 -22.92 42.75 -55.66
CA PHE A 777 -23.97 42.19 -56.51
C PHE A 777 -24.52 43.25 -57.46
N VAL A 778 -24.91 42.84 -58.67
CA VAL A 778 -25.67 43.67 -59.61
C VAL A 778 -26.83 42.84 -60.16
N SER A 779 -28.06 43.37 -60.10
CA SER A 779 -29.25 42.63 -60.52
C SER A 779 -29.19 42.26 -62.01
N PRO A 780 -29.54 41.02 -62.40
CA PRO A 780 -29.59 40.63 -63.81
C PRO A 780 -30.59 41.51 -64.58
N SER A 781 -31.76 41.69 -63.99
CA SER A 781 -32.87 42.46 -64.52
C SER A 781 -32.67 43.97 -64.35
N GLU A 782 -33.07 44.75 -65.38
CA GLU A 782 -33.22 46.21 -65.32
C GLU A 782 -34.63 46.55 -64.80
N TYR A 783 -34.73 47.48 -63.85
CA TYR A 783 -36.01 47.90 -63.25
C TYR A 783 -36.31 49.37 -63.55
N HIS A 784 -37.58 49.68 -63.82
CA HIS A 784 -38.09 51.05 -63.72
C HIS A 784 -38.16 51.43 -62.24
N TYR A 785 -37.21 52.24 -61.77
CA TYR A 785 -37.07 52.54 -60.34
C TYR A 785 -37.73 53.87 -59.95
N LEU A 786 -37.64 54.91 -60.79
CA LEU A 786 -38.16 56.24 -60.51
C LEU A 786 -38.88 56.83 -61.74
N PHE A 787 -40.00 57.50 -61.51
CA PHE A 787 -40.57 58.47 -62.44
C PHE A 787 -40.29 59.86 -61.86
N GLY A 788 -39.61 60.74 -62.58
CA GLY A 788 -39.10 62.01 -62.05
C GLY A 788 -38.99 63.12 -63.10
N ALA A 789 -38.48 64.30 -62.68
CA ALA A 789 -38.12 65.36 -63.63
C ALA A 789 -36.99 64.87 -64.55
N ALA A 790 -36.94 65.31 -65.80
CA ALA A 790 -35.90 64.94 -66.75
C ALA A 790 -34.64 65.81 -66.55
N THR A 791 -33.87 65.56 -65.49
CA THR A 791 -32.65 66.31 -65.15
C THR A 791 -31.45 65.38 -64.98
N GLU A 792 -30.24 65.86 -65.34
CA GLU A 792 -29.01 65.10 -65.11
C GLU A 792 -28.72 64.89 -63.62
N GLU A 793 -29.21 65.79 -62.75
CA GLU A 793 -29.08 65.70 -61.29
C GLU A 793 -29.76 64.43 -60.72
N ILE A 794 -30.99 64.14 -61.17
CA ILE A 794 -31.73 62.93 -60.75
C ILE A 794 -31.13 61.66 -61.40
N LEU A 795 -30.53 61.77 -62.59
CA LEU A 795 -29.79 60.65 -63.21
C LEU A 795 -28.47 60.35 -62.50
N ALA A 796 -27.79 61.39 -62.00
CA ALA A 796 -26.53 61.28 -61.28
C ALA A 796 -26.72 60.74 -59.85
N ASP A 797 -27.85 61.01 -59.21
CA ASP A 797 -28.22 60.51 -57.89
C ASP A 797 -28.46 58.98 -57.89
N SER A 798 -27.62 58.26 -57.14
CA SER A 798 -27.65 56.79 -57.06
C SER A 798 -28.64 56.26 -56.04
N CYS A 799 -29.18 57.14 -55.18
CA CYS A 799 -30.25 56.86 -54.25
C CYS A 799 -31.30 58.00 -54.23
N PRO A 800 -32.15 58.11 -55.27
CA PRO A 800 -33.01 59.29 -55.45
C PRO A 800 -34.26 59.28 -54.56
N MET A 801 -34.17 58.72 -53.36
CA MET A 801 -35.26 58.63 -52.39
C MET A 801 -35.69 60.01 -51.87
N GLU A 802 -34.75 60.96 -51.75
CA GLU A 802 -35.04 62.34 -51.36
C GLU A 802 -35.90 63.09 -52.40
N TRP A 803 -35.85 62.68 -53.68
CA TRP A 803 -36.68 63.25 -54.72
C TRP A 803 -38.11 62.72 -54.69
N VAL A 804 -38.41 61.61 -54.02
CA VAL A 804 -39.76 61.01 -54.02
C VAL A 804 -40.75 61.94 -53.32
N GLY A 805 -41.85 62.27 -54.00
CA GLY A 805 -42.82 63.27 -53.55
C GLY A 805 -42.47 64.72 -53.94
N SER A 806 -41.28 64.98 -54.51
CA SER A 806 -40.95 66.31 -55.06
C SER A 806 -41.90 66.71 -56.18
N ARG A 807 -42.18 68.02 -56.25
CA ARG A 807 -43.14 68.58 -57.21
C ARG A 807 -42.45 68.98 -58.50
N ILE A 808 -42.80 68.31 -59.59
CA ILE A 808 -42.36 68.66 -60.94
C ILE A 808 -43.42 69.58 -61.54
N VAL A 809 -43.04 70.78 -61.98
CA VAL A 809 -43.95 71.75 -62.60
C VAL A 809 -43.52 71.98 -64.04
N THR A 810 -44.35 71.54 -64.97
CA THR A 810 -44.07 71.57 -66.42
C THR A 810 -45.05 72.51 -67.10
N GLY A 811 -44.58 73.30 -68.08
CA GLY A 811 -45.42 74.17 -68.89
C GLY A 811 -46.07 73.40 -70.05
N LEU A 812 -47.32 73.70 -70.37
CA LEU A 812 -47.98 73.09 -71.52
C LEU A 812 -47.36 73.61 -72.84
N PRO A 813 -47.05 72.74 -73.83
CA PRO A 813 -46.49 73.18 -75.11
C PRO A 813 -47.51 74.02 -75.89
N GLY A 814 -47.14 75.27 -76.18
CA GLY A 814 -48.10 76.29 -76.60
C GLY A 814 -48.48 76.25 -78.08
N ASN A 815 -49.79 76.30 -78.37
CA ASN A 815 -50.43 77.33 -79.22
C ASN A 815 -51.95 77.07 -79.42
N ALA A 816 -52.76 77.31 -78.39
CA ALA A 816 -54.21 77.40 -78.53
C ALA A 816 -54.79 78.40 -77.48
N PRO A 817 -55.57 79.43 -77.89
CA PRO A 817 -56.03 80.47 -76.97
C PRO A 817 -57.33 80.08 -76.26
N ILE A 818 -57.26 79.21 -75.25
CA ILE A 818 -58.36 79.00 -74.29
C ILE A 818 -57.80 79.01 -72.86
N TRP A 819 -58.13 80.07 -72.11
CA TRP A 819 -57.77 80.20 -70.69
C TRP A 819 -58.64 79.29 -69.81
N VAL A 820 -58.04 78.22 -69.28
CA VAL A 820 -58.45 77.62 -68.00
C VAL A 820 -57.20 77.40 -67.15
N VAL A 821 -57.05 78.22 -66.11
CA VAL A 821 -55.94 78.16 -65.16
C VAL A 821 -56.09 76.87 -64.30
N PRO A 822 -55.01 76.12 -64.00
CA PRO A 822 -53.61 76.47 -64.22
C PRO A 822 -52.97 75.82 -65.48
N ASP A 823 -52.24 76.64 -66.23
CA ASP A 823 -51.53 76.33 -67.48
C ASP A 823 -50.22 75.53 -67.25
N ARG A 824 -50.28 74.51 -66.39
CA ARG A 824 -49.13 73.70 -65.95
C ARG A 824 -49.56 72.29 -65.55
N LEU A 825 -48.86 71.29 -66.05
CA LEU A 825 -48.98 69.94 -65.51
C LEU A 825 -48.08 69.84 -64.27
N THR A 826 -48.69 69.45 -63.15
CA THR A 826 -47.96 69.15 -61.91
C THR A 826 -47.87 67.65 -61.78
N TYR A 827 -46.66 67.12 -61.91
CA TYR A 827 -46.37 65.74 -61.58
C TYR A 827 -45.73 65.67 -60.19
N LEU A 828 -45.81 64.50 -59.56
CA LEU A 828 -45.03 64.18 -58.37
C LEU A 828 -44.02 63.11 -58.77
N THR A 829 -42.77 63.30 -58.40
CA THR A 829 -41.73 62.27 -58.53
C THR A 829 -42.15 61.07 -57.68
N ALA A 830 -42.11 59.87 -58.27
CA ALA A 830 -42.65 58.66 -57.65
C ALA A 830 -41.70 57.48 -57.83
N ALA A 831 -41.33 56.84 -56.72
CA ALA A 831 -40.69 55.53 -56.75
C ALA A 831 -41.64 54.51 -57.39
N ARG A 832 -41.13 53.77 -58.39
CA ARG A 832 -41.84 52.70 -59.09
C ARG A 832 -41.42 51.33 -58.58
N SER A 833 -40.13 51.17 -58.28
CA SER A 833 -39.56 50.00 -57.63
C SER A 833 -38.78 50.45 -56.41
N LEU A 834 -39.16 49.98 -55.22
CA LEU A 834 -38.43 50.23 -53.98
C LEU A 834 -37.35 49.16 -53.81
N PRO A 835 -36.08 49.50 -53.52
CA PRO A 835 -35.03 48.53 -53.21
C PRO A 835 -35.47 47.49 -52.20
N SER A 836 -36.19 47.90 -51.14
CA SER A 836 -36.76 46.99 -50.15
C SER A 836 -37.65 45.89 -50.73
N ARG A 837 -38.51 46.20 -51.71
CA ARG A 837 -39.40 45.22 -52.33
C ARG A 837 -38.68 44.38 -53.38
N VAL A 838 -37.73 44.96 -54.10
CA VAL A 838 -36.98 44.25 -55.14
C VAL A 838 -36.04 43.21 -54.53
N ILE A 839 -35.29 43.56 -53.47
CA ILE A 839 -34.39 42.61 -52.81
C ILE A 839 -35.20 41.52 -52.10
N ASN A 840 -36.14 41.87 -51.21
CA ASN A 840 -36.95 40.87 -50.50
C ASN A 840 -37.78 39.97 -51.45
N GLY A 841 -38.23 40.51 -52.59
CA GLY A 841 -38.96 39.76 -53.60
C GLY A 841 -38.10 38.76 -54.38
N ASN A 842 -36.79 38.98 -54.50
CA ASN A 842 -35.88 38.15 -55.28
C ASN A 842 -34.84 37.38 -54.45
N TRP A 843 -34.72 37.62 -53.14
CA TRP A 843 -33.68 37.04 -52.29
C TRP A 843 -33.75 35.50 -52.21
N SER A 844 -34.90 34.98 -51.77
CA SER A 844 -35.16 33.55 -51.56
C SER A 844 -36.29 33.00 -52.44
N ARG A 845 -36.76 33.80 -53.41
CA ARG A 845 -37.86 33.50 -54.34
C ARG A 845 -37.58 34.20 -55.68
N ASN A 846 -38.37 33.89 -56.71
CA ASN A 846 -38.25 34.47 -58.05
C ASN A 846 -36.87 34.25 -58.71
N GLU A 847 -35.95 35.22 -58.61
CA GLU A 847 -34.60 35.15 -59.17
C GLU A 847 -33.54 34.54 -58.21
N GLU A 848 -33.92 34.21 -56.96
CA GLU A 848 -33.10 33.51 -55.95
C GLU A 848 -31.68 34.09 -55.76
N TRP A 849 -31.60 35.41 -55.62
CA TRP A 849 -30.35 36.19 -55.55
C TRP A 849 -29.35 35.70 -54.48
N ARG A 850 -29.82 35.07 -53.39
CA ARG A 850 -28.93 34.47 -52.37
C ARG A 850 -27.95 33.43 -52.94
N ASP A 851 -28.35 32.69 -53.99
CA ASP A 851 -27.54 31.61 -54.58
C ASP A 851 -26.49 32.15 -55.58
N SER A 852 -26.62 33.42 -56.00
CA SER A 852 -25.64 34.13 -56.82
C SER A 852 -24.28 34.24 -56.11
N PHE A 853 -24.29 34.47 -54.79
CA PHE A 853 -23.09 34.57 -53.96
C PHE A 853 -22.34 33.25 -53.78
N ILE A 854 -23.02 32.11 -53.95
CA ILE A 854 -22.42 30.77 -53.88
C ILE A 854 -21.90 30.35 -55.26
N THR A 855 -22.65 30.67 -56.32
CA THR A 855 -22.35 30.28 -57.71
C THR A 855 -21.37 31.22 -58.42
N GLY A 856 -21.12 32.41 -57.88
CA GLY A 856 -20.28 33.44 -58.51
C GLY A 856 -20.97 34.19 -59.66
N LEU A 857 -22.28 33.99 -59.86
CA LEU A 857 -23.04 34.63 -60.94
C LEU A 857 -23.45 36.05 -60.53
N ASN A 858 -23.19 37.05 -61.37
CA ASN A 858 -23.55 38.46 -61.14
C ASN A 858 -22.98 39.10 -59.84
N VAL A 859 -21.96 38.48 -59.24
CA VAL A 859 -21.21 38.99 -58.10
C VAL A 859 -19.74 39.20 -58.44
N THR A 860 -19.15 40.27 -57.93
CA THR A 860 -17.70 40.51 -57.99
C THR A 860 -17.14 40.45 -56.56
N PRO A 861 -16.25 39.51 -56.22
CA PRO A 861 -15.68 39.41 -54.88
C PRO A 861 -14.60 40.47 -54.65
N TYR A 862 -14.49 40.95 -53.41
CA TYR A 862 -13.36 41.72 -52.92
C TYR A 862 -12.74 41.03 -51.69
N LEU A 863 -11.40 40.96 -51.69
CA LEU A 863 -10.62 40.29 -50.67
C LEU A 863 -10.10 41.31 -49.66
N TYR A 864 -10.38 41.06 -48.38
CA TYR A 864 -9.75 41.76 -47.27
C TYR A 864 -8.51 40.98 -46.81
N PRO A 865 -7.49 41.65 -46.24
CA PRO A 865 -6.30 40.98 -45.71
C PRO A 865 -6.58 40.17 -44.43
N GLY A 866 -7.79 40.24 -43.86
CA GLY A 866 -8.14 39.64 -42.58
C GLY A 866 -7.44 40.30 -41.39
N ASP A 867 -7.60 39.70 -40.22
CA ASP A 867 -6.85 40.08 -39.02
C ASP A 867 -5.69 39.08 -38.80
N PRO A 868 -4.42 39.50 -38.96
CA PRO A 868 -3.27 38.61 -38.80
C PRO A 868 -3.06 38.11 -37.36
N GLY A 869 -3.73 38.70 -36.37
CA GLY A 869 -3.65 38.30 -34.96
C GLY A 869 -4.75 37.34 -34.49
N ILE A 870 -5.75 37.04 -35.33
CA ILE A 870 -6.94 36.26 -34.89
C ILE A 870 -6.57 34.86 -34.39
N THR A 871 -5.67 34.16 -35.08
CA THR A 871 -5.23 32.79 -34.70
C THR A 871 -4.70 32.74 -33.28
N THR A 872 -3.79 33.65 -32.92
CA THR A 872 -3.21 33.71 -31.57
C THR A 872 -4.25 34.07 -30.51
N ARG A 873 -5.23 34.93 -30.80
CA ARG A 873 -6.29 35.27 -29.83
C ARG A 873 -7.27 34.12 -29.62
N VAL A 874 -7.70 33.44 -30.68
CA VAL A 874 -8.54 32.24 -30.59
C VAL A 874 -7.81 31.13 -29.84
N GLU A 875 -6.53 30.89 -30.13
CA GLU A 875 -5.74 29.86 -29.44
C GLU A 875 -5.59 30.17 -27.94
N GLN A 876 -5.33 31.42 -27.57
CA GLN A 876 -5.31 31.86 -26.16
C GLN A 876 -6.69 31.73 -25.50
N HIS A 877 -7.77 32.04 -26.20
CA HIS A 877 -9.14 31.90 -25.71
C HIS A 877 -9.54 30.44 -25.48
N LEU A 878 -9.27 29.55 -26.43
CA LEU A 878 -9.49 28.10 -26.29
C LEU A 878 -8.68 27.51 -25.12
N GLN A 879 -7.40 27.88 -24.99
CA GLN A 879 -6.59 27.48 -23.84
C GLN A 879 -7.14 28.03 -22.51
N ALA A 880 -7.70 29.25 -22.49
CA ALA A 880 -8.32 29.82 -21.30
C ALA A 880 -9.63 29.08 -20.93
N LEU A 881 -10.48 28.79 -21.92
CA LEU A 881 -11.70 27.99 -21.74
C LEU A 881 -11.39 26.58 -21.26
N HIS A 882 -10.39 25.90 -21.85
CA HIS A 882 -9.98 24.58 -21.40
C HIS A 882 -9.41 24.63 -19.96
N ARG A 883 -8.56 25.60 -19.62
CA ARG A 883 -8.08 25.74 -18.24
C ARG A 883 -9.22 26.04 -17.25
N ALA A 884 -10.26 26.77 -17.67
CA ALA A 884 -11.43 27.03 -16.84
C ALA A 884 -12.25 25.73 -16.63
N GLU A 885 -12.53 24.98 -17.70
CA GLU A 885 -13.15 23.65 -17.67
C GLU A 885 -12.42 22.71 -16.70
N GLN A 886 -11.11 22.56 -16.86
CA GLN A 886 -10.30 21.67 -16.02
C GLN A 886 -10.31 22.11 -14.55
N ASN A 887 -10.25 23.42 -14.26
CA ASN A 887 -10.33 23.93 -12.90
C ASN A 887 -11.70 23.73 -12.25
N GLU A 888 -12.79 23.84 -13.02
CA GLU A 888 -14.16 23.63 -12.54
C GLU A 888 -14.37 22.15 -12.19
N LEU A 889 -14.01 21.24 -13.10
CA LEU A 889 -14.13 19.79 -12.92
C LEU A 889 -13.26 19.27 -11.76
N TYR A 890 -12.00 19.70 -11.66
CA TYR A 890 -11.15 19.39 -10.50
C TYR A 890 -11.62 20.09 -9.21
N GLY A 891 -12.37 21.18 -9.32
CA GLY A 891 -13.04 21.84 -8.19
C GLY A 891 -14.18 20.97 -7.64
N ALA A 892 -15.07 20.53 -8.53
CA ALA A 892 -16.22 19.68 -8.24
C ALA A 892 -15.82 18.31 -7.67
N LEU A 893 -14.79 17.67 -8.24
CA LEU A 893 -14.24 16.42 -7.70
C LEU A 893 -13.74 16.55 -6.24
N MET A 894 -13.28 17.73 -5.83
CA MET A 894 -12.50 17.87 -4.59
C MET A 894 -13.24 18.56 -3.44
N ARG A 895 -14.41 19.15 -3.70
CA ARG A 895 -15.22 19.89 -2.71
C ARG A 895 -16.53 19.16 -2.42
N PRO A 896 -16.84 18.86 -1.14
CA PRO A 896 -18.19 18.43 -0.77
C PRO A 896 -19.19 19.57 -1.01
N LEU A 897 -20.44 19.21 -1.32
CA LEU A 897 -21.51 20.16 -1.58
C LEU A 897 -22.03 20.83 -0.30
N ASP A 898 -22.34 22.12 -0.40
CA ASP A 898 -23.40 22.72 0.40
C ASP A 898 -24.75 22.34 -0.24
N GLY A 899 -25.49 21.40 0.37
CA GLY A 899 -26.60 20.66 -0.26
C GLY A 899 -27.83 21.47 -0.71
N ARG A 900 -27.69 22.27 -1.77
CA ARG A 900 -28.76 23.10 -2.38
C ARG A 900 -28.78 23.13 -3.92
N SER A 901 -27.85 22.44 -4.60
CA SER A 901 -27.84 22.27 -6.06
C SER A 901 -27.91 20.78 -6.45
N GLN A 902 -28.53 20.50 -7.60
CA GLN A 902 -28.72 19.17 -8.18
C GLN A 902 -28.36 19.22 -9.68
N THR A 903 -27.09 19.48 -9.99
CA THR A 903 -26.52 19.37 -11.34
C THR A 903 -25.64 18.13 -11.46
N SER A 904 -25.29 17.71 -12.69
CA SER A 904 -24.40 16.57 -12.93
C SER A 904 -23.03 16.76 -12.25
N ILE A 905 -22.48 17.98 -12.35
CA ILE A 905 -21.25 18.45 -11.72
C ILE A 905 -21.29 18.28 -10.20
N ASP A 906 -22.45 18.52 -9.57
CA ASP A 906 -22.60 18.37 -8.11
C ASP A 906 -22.38 16.90 -7.66
N SER A 907 -22.72 15.91 -8.50
CA SER A 907 -22.55 14.48 -8.17
C SER A 907 -21.11 13.96 -8.23
N LEU A 908 -20.15 14.73 -8.78
CA LEU A 908 -18.78 14.26 -9.01
C LEU A 908 -18.03 13.92 -7.71
N PHE A 909 -18.26 14.71 -6.65
CA PHE A 909 -17.68 14.44 -5.34
C PHE A 909 -18.18 13.11 -4.75
N GLU A 910 -19.49 12.85 -4.84
CA GLU A 910 -20.11 11.64 -4.31
C GLU A 910 -19.61 10.39 -5.05
N ARG A 911 -19.50 10.45 -6.38
CA ARG A 911 -18.92 9.36 -7.20
C ARG A 911 -17.45 9.10 -6.87
N LEU A 912 -16.66 10.14 -6.59
CA LEU A 912 -15.27 9.96 -6.15
C LEU A 912 -15.18 9.36 -4.74
N GLU A 913 -16.02 9.78 -3.80
CA GLU A 913 -16.05 9.20 -2.47
C GLU A 913 -16.54 7.73 -2.52
N GLU A 914 -17.42 7.35 -3.45
CA GLU A 914 -17.71 5.93 -3.72
C GLU A 914 -16.47 5.17 -4.20
N VAL A 915 -15.73 5.67 -5.20
CA VAL A 915 -14.45 5.06 -5.65
C VAL A 915 -13.46 4.89 -4.48
N ASN A 916 -13.36 5.89 -3.60
CA ASN A 916 -12.53 5.86 -2.40
C ASN A 916 -12.99 4.80 -1.37
N VAL A 917 -14.31 4.64 -1.19
CA VAL A 917 -14.91 3.58 -0.36
C VAL A 917 -14.65 2.20 -0.95
N ARG A 918 -14.83 2.00 -2.26
CA ARG A 918 -14.54 0.71 -2.92
C ARG A 918 -13.06 0.36 -2.85
N LYS A 919 -12.15 1.33 -2.98
CA LYS A 919 -10.71 1.11 -2.76
C LYS A 919 -10.42 0.69 -1.31
N SER A 920 -11.09 1.31 -0.35
CA SER A 920 -10.96 0.98 1.08
C SER A 920 -11.49 -0.44 1.37
N LEU A 921 -12.52 -0.89 0.63
CA LEU A 921 -13.00 -2.28 0.67
C LEU A 921 -11.98 -3.25 0.08
N VAL A 922 -11.39 -2.97 -1.10
CA VAL A 922 -10.28 -3.79 -1.67
C VAL A 922 -9.15 -3.96 -0.66
N ARG A 923 -8.72 -2.86 -0.01
CA ARG A 923 -7.73 -2.88 1.08
C ARG A 923 -8.20 -3.74 2.26
N GLY A 924 -9.45 -3.59 2.67
CA GLY A 924 -10.07 -4.33 3.77
C GLY A 924 -10.09 -5.83 3.54
N SER A 925 -10.68 -6.27 2.42
CA SER A 925 -10.72 -7.66 1.98
C SER A 925 -9.31 -8.26 1.86
N THR A 926 -8.34 -7.51 1.33
CA THR A 926 -6.96 -7.99 1.22
C THR A 926 -6.30 -8.16 2.59
N LEU A 927 -6.44 -7.21 3.53
CA LEU A 927 -5.83 -7.33 4.86
C LEU A 927 -6.54 -8.34 5.77
N LEU A 928 -7.85 -8.56 5.57
CA LEU A 928 -8.64 -9.48 6.38
C LEU A 928 -8.45 -10.95 5.97
N PHE A 929 -8.56 -11.25 4.67
CA PHE A 929 -8.49 -12.63 4.15
C PHE A 929 -7.10 -13.01 3.62
N TYR A 930 -6.28 -12.03 3.24
CA TYR A 930 -4.97 -12.24 2.60
C TYR A 930 -3.81 -11.41 3.24
N PRO A 931 -3.73 -11.28 4.58
CA PRO A 931 -2.70 -10.47 5.24
C PRO A 931 -1.26 -10.81 4.82
N GLY A 932 -0.95 -12.09 4.55
CA GLY A 932 0.38 -12.53 4.10
C GLY A 932 0.79 -12.00 2.72
N VAL A 933 -0.19 -11.67 1.86
CA VAL A 933 0.04 -10.99 0.56
C VAL A 933 0.24 -9.49 0.79
N MET A 934 -0.55 -8.88 1.67
CA MET A 934 -0.44 -7.44 1.99
C MET A 934 0.90 -7.07 2.65
N THR A 935 1.55 -7.99 3.36
CA THR A 935 2.92 -7.80 3.87
C THR A 935 4.01 -8.34 2.93
N GLY A 936 3.65 -9.12 1.92
CA GLY A 936 4.58 -9.96 1.16
C GLY A 936 4.72 -9.69 -0.33
N SER A 937 3.85 -8.87 -0.90
CA SER A 937 3.86 -8.54 -2.33
C SER A 937 3.91 -7.03 -2.50
N ASP A 938 5.11 -6.53 -2.85
CA ASP A 938 5.36 -5.13 -3.22
C ASP A 938 4.41 -4.66 -4.34
N ASP A 939 4.13 -5.53 -5.32
CA ASP A 939 3.20 -5.29 -6.41
C ASP A 939 1.75 -5.05 -5.94
N ILE A 940 1.24 -5.88 -5.03
CA ILE A 940 -0.13 -5.74 -4.49
C ILE A 940 -0.20 -4.57 -3.52
N ARG A 941 0.80 -4.41 -2.64
CA ARG A 941 0.90 -3.29 -1.70
C ARG A 941 0.95 -1.95 -2.44
N GLY A 942 1.81 -1.83 -3.44
CA GLY A 942 1.93 -0.66 -4.32
C GLY A 942 0.67 -0.38 -5.12
N SER A 943 0.01 -1.42 -5.61
CA SER A 943 -1.28 -1.30 -6.30
C SER A 943 -2.42 -0.79 -5.40
N ILE A 944 -2.31 -0.92 -4.07
CA ILE A 944 -3.34 -0.43 -3.13
C ILE A 944 -2.91 0.89 -2.45
N LEU A 945 -1.70 1.00 -1.92
CA LEU A 945 -1.26 2.09 -1.03
C LEU A 945 -0.17 2.98 -1.63
N GLY A 946 0.55 2.48 -2.63
CA GLY A 946 1.64 3.19 -3.29
C GLY A 946 1.19 4.40 -4.10
N TYR A 947 2.16 5.24 -4.49
CA TYR A 947 1.88 6.42 -5.30
C TYR A 947 1.26 6.09 -6.66
N SER A 948 1.53 4.91 -7.20
CA SER A 948 0.90 4.34 -8.39
C SER A 948 -0.30 3.42 -8.16
N GLY A 949 -0.84 3.33 -6.94
CA GLY A 949 -1.99 2.49 -6.63
C GLY A 949 -3.30 2.91 -7.28
N LEU A 950 -4.37 2.16 -7.03
CA LEU A 950 -5.74 2.42 -7.50
C LEU A 950 -6.16 3.89 -7.26
N LEU A 951 -6.93 4.44 -8.19
CA LEU A 951 -7.43 5.82 -8.14
C LEU A 951 -8.18 6.08 -6.83
N ASP A 952 -7.80 7.17 -6.16
CA ASP A 952 -8.43 7.74 -4.98
C ASP A 952 -8.24 9.27 -4.96
N ARG A 953 -8.75 9.90 -3.90
CA ARG A 953 -8.70 11.36 -3.72
C ARG A 953 -7.28 11.92 -3.55
N PRO A 954 -6.36 11.29 -2.78
CA PRO A 954 -4.93 11.64 -2.79
C PRO A 954 -4.27 11.56 -4.18
N LEU A 955 -4.50 10.50 -4.95
CA LEU A 955 -3.91 10.34 -6.28
C LEU A 955 -4.49 11.38 -7.26
N LEU A 956 -5.79 11.67 -7.22
CA LEU A 956 -6.37 12.74 -8.03
C LEU A 956 -5.77 14.12 -7.72
N ARG A 957 -5.37 14.37 -6.46
CA ARG A 957 -4.63 15.59 -6.12
C ARG A 957 -3.27 15.64 -6.83
N ARG A 958 -2.50 14.54 -6.79
CA ARG A 958 -1.21 14.43 -7.50
C ARG A 958 -1.37 14.54 -9.02
N ILE A 959 -2.40 13.92 -9.60
CA ILE A 959 -2.73 14.02 -11.04
C ILE A 959 -2.97 15.48 -11.41
N ARG A 960 -3.79 16.21 -10.64
CA ARG A 960 -4.02 17.65 -10.83
C ARG A 960 -2.73 18.48 -10.68
N GLU A 961 -1.91 18.20 -9.66
CA GLU A 961 -0.63 18.88 -9.41
C GLU A 961 0.38 18.64 -10.55
N SER A 962 0.34 17.47 -11.19
CA SER A 962 1.13 17.15 -12.39
C SER A 962 0.62 17.79 -13.70
N GLY A 963 -0.50 18.52 -13.66
CA GLY A 963 -1.06 19.22 -14.82
C GLY A 963 -1.73 18.30 -15.86
N LEU A 964 -2.03 17.05 -15.50
CA LEU A 964 -2.81 16.14 -16.35
C LEU A 964 -4.26 16.64 -16.50
N ALA A 965 -4.88 16.33 -17.63
CA ALA A 965 -6.28 16.63 -17.89
C ALA A 965 -7.22 15.59 -17.25
N VAL A 966 -8.43 16.04 -16.89
CA VAL A 966 -9.54 15.23 -16.37
C VAL A 966 -9.88 14.07 -17.29
N SER A 967 -9.82 14.27 -18.60
CA SER A 967 -10.06 13.22 -19.61
C SER A 967 -9.10 12.03 -19.50
N ALA A 968 -7.87 12.24 -19.01
CA ALA A 968 -6.89 11.18 -18.80
C ALA A 968 -7.18 10.30 -17.56
N ILE A 969 -8.08 10.73 -16.65
CA ILE A 969 -8.41 9.99 -15.43
C ILE A 969 -8.95 8.59 -15.76
N ASN A 970 -9.71 8.44 -16.85
CA ASN A 970 -10.22 7.14 -17.29
C ASN A 970 -9.09 6.16 -17.66
N GLU A 971 -8.19 6.58 -18.56
CA GLU A 971 -7.08 5.75 -19.02
C GLU A 971 -6.13 5.39 -17.86
N VAL A 972 -5.80 6.38 -17.01
CA VAL A 972 -4.96 6.19 -15.83
C VAL A 972 -5.64 5.28 -14.79
N GLY A 973 -6.93 5.43 -14.54
CA GLY A 973 -7.68 4.60 -13.59
C GLY A 973 -7.80 3.15 -14.05
N THR A 974 -8.22 2.95 -15.30
CA THR A 974 -8.42 1.62 -15.89
C THR A 974 -7.10 0.86 -16.01
N ALA A 975 -6.02 1.48 -16.49
CA ALA A 975 -4.71 0.82 -16.57
C ALA A 975 -4.12 0.42 -15.20
N ARG A 976 -4.44 1.16 -14.13
CA ARG A 976 -4.05 0.80 -12.75
C ARG A 976 -4.89 -0.35 -12.20
N LEU A 977 -6.19 -0.36 -12.49
CA LEU A 977 -7.10 -1.46 -12.13
C LEU A 977 -6.72 -2.77 -12.84
N GLU A 978 -6.45 -2.72 -14.14
CA GLU A 978 -5.98 -3.88 -14.91
C GLU A 978 -4.66 -4.43 -14.38
N ARG A 979 -3.72 -3.56 -13.99
CA ARG A 979 -2.46 -3.96 -13.36
C ARG A 979 -2.69 -4.65 -12.02
N MET A 980 -3.50 -4.07 -11.14
CA MET A 980 -3.85 -4.66 -9.84
C MET A 980 -4.48 -6.05 -10.03
N GLN A 981 -5.45 -6.18 -10.95
CA GLN A 981 -6.08 -7.45 -11.25
C GLN A 981 -5.09 -8.47 -11.82
N ALA A 982 -4.22 -8.09 -12.75
CA ALA A 982 -3.21 -8.98 -13.31
C ALA A 982 -2.18 -9.47 -12.26
N GLN A 983 -1.86 -8.66 -11.26
CA GLN A 983 -1.00 -9.07 -10.13
C GLN A 983 -1.74 -9.94 -9.12
N TRP A 984 -3.06 -9.75 -8.96
CA TRP A 984 -3.91 -10.63 -8.15
C TRP A 984 -4.10 -12.00 -8.80
N ASP A 985 -4.33 -12.05 -10.11
CA ASP A 985 -4.53 -13.31 -10.85
C ASP A 985 -3.28 -14.17 -10.94
N ARG A 986 -2.09 -13.61 -10.67
CA ARG A 986 -0.83 -14.35 -10.49
C ARG A 986 -0.68 -15.00 -9.12
N GLN A 987 -1.51 -14.65 -8.13
CA GLN A 987 -1.43 -15.29 -6.82
C GLN A 987 -1.88 -16.76 -6.91
N PRO A 988 -1.17 -17.69 -6.23
CA PRO A 988 -1.48 -19.11 -6.27
C PRO A 988 -2.95 -19.43 -5.99
N GLU A 989 -3.51 -20.39 -6.72
CA GLU A 989 -4.93 -20.74 -6.62
C GLU A 989 -5.29 -21.33 -5.25
N ASN A 990 -4.41 -22.15 -4.66
CA ASN A 990 -4.55 -22.66 -3.30
C ASN A 990 -4.64 -21.52 -2.27
N LEU A 991 -3.83 -20.47 -2.42
CA LEU A 991 -3.90 -19.27 -1.58
C LEU A 991 -5.22 -18.53 -1.78
N ARG A 992 -5.60 -18.24 -3.04
CA ARG A 992 -6.85 -17.51 -3.36
C ARG A 992 -8.14 -18.26 -2.99
N ARG A 993 -8.08 -19.59 -2.78
CA ARG A 993 -9.22 -20.39 -2.33
C ARG A 993 -9.37 -20.53 -0.82
N SER A 994 -8.29 -20.35 -0.04
CA SER A 994 -8.32 -20.59 1.42
C SER A 994 -7.77 -19.47 2.30
N GLY A 995 -7.29 -18.38 1.70
CA GLY A 995 -6.78 -17.22 2.43
C GLY A 995 -5.41 -17.43 3.07
N SER A 996 -5.03 -16.50 3.94
CA SER A 996 -3.82 -16.57 4.77
C SER A 996 -4.11 -16.05 6.17
N VAL A 997 -3.34 -16.50 7.17
CA VAL A 997 -3.48 -16.04 8.55
C VAL A 997 -2.53 -14.86 8.83
N ALA A 998 -2.99 -13.91 9.65
CA ALA A 998 -2.19 -12.79 10.13
C ALA A 998 -1.05 -13.24 11.06
N SER A 999 0.09 -12.56 11.05
CA SER A 999 1.25 -12.92 11.89
C SER A 999 0.91 -12.93 13.39
N SER A 1000 0.26 -11.90 13.92
CA SER A 1000 -0.16 -11.86 15.33
C SER A 1000 -1.03 -13.05 15.74
N LEU A 1001 -1.95 -13.47 14.87
CA LEU A 1001 -2.82 -14.62 15.10
C LEU A 1001 -2.03 -15.94 15.04
N ALA A 1002 -1.13 -16.10 14.07
CA ALA A 1002 -0.24 -17.25 13.98
C ALA A 1002 0.75 -17.34 15.16
N HIS A 1003 1.29 -16.20 15.62
CA HIS A 1003 2.18 -16.10 16.78
C HIS A 1003 1.47 -16.38 18.09
N ALA A 1004 0.27 -15.82 18.29
CA ALA A 1004 -0.57 -16.13 19.44
C ALA A 1004 -0.94 -17.61 19.50
N MET A 1005 -1.34 -18.23 18.36
CA MET A 1005 -1.57 -19.67 18.28
C MET A 1005 -0.32 -20.49 18.59
N ALA A 1006 0.85 -20.11 18.04
CA ALA A 1006 2.12 -20.78 18.33
C ALA A 1006 2.46 -20.73 19.84
N ARG A 1007 2.24 -19.58 20.50
CA ARG A 1007 2.43 -19.40 21.95
C ARG A 1007 1.49 -20.26 22.78
N ILE A 1008 0.19 -20.23 22.47
CA ILE A 1008 -0.86 -21.04 23.14
C ILE A 1008 -0.57 -22.54 22.97
N ASN A 1009 -0.22 -22.99 21.76
CA ASN A 1009 0.15 -24.38 21.49
C ASN A 1009 1.43 -24.80 22.21
N ALA A 1010 2.45 -23.94 22.24
CA ALA A 1010 3.69 -24.18 22.99
C ALA A 1010 3.44 -24.21 24.51
N LEU A 1011 2.55 -23.38 25.04
CA LEU A 1011 2.17 -23.36 26.45
C LEU A 1011 1.47 -24.66 26.87
N HIS A 1012 0.56 -25.17 26.04
CA HIS A 1012 -0.08 -26.47 26.26
C HIS A 1012 0.94 -27.61 26.27
N ARG A 1013 1.85 -27.62 25.28
CA ARG A 1013 2.94 -28.61 25.23
C ARG A 1013 3.87 -28.53 26.44
N MET A 1014 4.16 -27.33 26.92
CA MET A 1014 5.07 -27.08 28.05
C MET A 1014 4.52 -27.56 29.40
N PHE A 1015 3.21 -27.47 29.63
CA PHE A 1015 2.61 -27.68 30.95
C PHE A 1015 1.65 -28.86 31.08
N PHE A 1016 0.98 -29.28 30.00
CA PHE A 1016 -0.08 -30.29 30.07
C PHE A 1016 0.16 -31.52 29.18
N SER A 1017 0.93 -31.39 28.09
CA SER A 1017 1.25 -32.56 27.26
C SER A 1017 2.11 -33.57 28.04
N ARG A 1018 1.65 -34.83 28.08
CA ARG A 1018 2.46 -35.94 28.57
C ARG A 1018 3.49 -36.32 27.51
N PRO A 1019 4.71 -36.75 27.89
CA PRO A 1019 5.61 -37.37 26.94
C PRO A 1019 4.92 -38.58 26.31
N GLU A 1020 4.99 -38.69 24.98
CA GLU A 1020 4.42 -39.80 24.22
C GLU A 1020 4.94 -41.13 24.80
N PRO A 1021 4.06 -42.07 25.19
CA PRO A 1021 4.51 -43.41 25.53
C PRO A 1021 5.14 -44.03 24.27
N PRO A 1022 6.27 -44.74 24.37
CA PRO A 1022 6.89 -45.37 23.21
C PRO A 1022 5.87 -46.33 22.58
N ALA A 1023 5.55 -46.11 21.30
CA ALA A 1023 4.49 -46.83 20.59
C ALA A 1023 4.60 -48.34 20.83
N GLU A 1024 3.54 -48.94 21.39
CA GLU A 1024 3.47 -50.37 21.66
C GLU A 1024 3.69 -51.14 20.36
N GLN A 1025 4.48 -52.22 20.46
CA GLN A 1025 4.73 -53.10 19.32
C GLN A 1025 3.40 -53.69 18.83
N PRO A 1026 3.18 -53.81 17.50
CA PRO A 1026 2.07 -54.61 17.00
C PRO A 1026 2.23 -56.05 17.53
N PRO A 1027 1.13 -56.73 17.92
CA PRO A 1027 1.23 -58.06 18.50
C PRO A 1027 1.84 -59.04 17.50
N GLU A 1028 2.81 -59.84 17.95
CA GLU A 1028 3.43 -60.87 17.11
C GLU A 1028 2.36 -61.81 16.52
N GLU A 1029 2.33 -61.92 15.19
CA GLU A 1029 1.49 -62.91 14.50
C GLU A 1029 1.95 -64.33 14.83
N GLY A 1030 1.30 -64.93 15.83
CA GLY A 1030 1.41 -66.35 16.13
C GLY A 1030 0.81 -67.20 15.01
N ALA A 1031 1.61 -67.53 14.00
CA ALA A 1031 1.21 -68.36 12.87
C ALA A 1031 0.63 -69.72 13.31
N LYS A 1032 -0.68 -69.91 13.12
CA LYS A 1032 -1.33 -71.23 13.02
C LYS A 1032 -2.44 -71.24 11.97
N ASP A 1033 -2.34 -72.23 11.10
CA ASP A 1033 -3.25 -72.51 9.99
C ASP A 1033 -4.74 -72.56 10.38
N SER A 1034 -5.60 -71.90 9.60
CA SER A 1034 -6.59 -72.64 8.78
C SER A 1034 -7.40 -71.73 7.84
N VAL A 1035 -7.26 -72.03 6.54
CA VAL A 1035 -8.10 -71.68 5.39
C VAL A 1035 -9.60 -71.44 5.69
N ASN A 1036 -10.16 -70.30 5.22
CA ASN A 1036 -11.33 -70.31 4.31
C ASN A 1036 -11.63 -68.94 3.64
N LEU A 1037 -12.24 -69.03 2.45
CA LEU A 1037 -12.58 -67.93 1.52
C LEU A 1037 -13.95 -67.25 1.86
N PRO A 1038 -14.26 -66.07 1.28
CA PRO A 1038 -15.33 -65.19 1.77
C PRO A 1038 -16.73 -65.53 1.26
N VAL A 1039 -17.77 -65.13 2.02
CA VAL A 1039 -19.17 -65.07 1.60
C VAL A 1039 -19.84 -63.81 2.18
N PHE A 1040 -20.78 -63.25 1.41
CA PHE A 1040 -21.52 -62.00 1.64
C PHE A 1040 -22.64 -62.08 2.71
N ASP A 1041 -23.10 -60.87 3.08
CA ASP A 1041 -24.51 -60.43 3.17
C ASP A 1041 -25.26 -60.33 4.52
N ASN A 1042 -25.84 -59.12 4.68
CA ASN A 1042 -27.03 -58.68 5.42
C ASN A 1042 -27.10 -58.73 6.96
N GLY A 1043 -27.37 -57.54 7.52
CA GLY A 1043 -27.69 -57.27 8.92
C GLY A 1043 -27.94 -55.78 9.13
#